data_AF-A0A427XZY4-F1
#
_entry.id   AF-A0A427XZY4-F1
#
_cell.length_a   1.000
_cell.length_b   1.000
_cell.length_c   1.000
_cell.angle_alpha   90.00
_cell.angle_beta   90.00
_cell.angle_gamma   90.00
#
_symmetry.space_group_name_H-M   'P 1'
#
loop_
_entity.id
_entity.type
_entity.pdbx_description
1 polymer ?
#
loop_
_entity_poly.entity_id
_entity_poly.type
_entity_poly.pdbx_seq_one_letter_code
_entity_poly.pdbx_strand_id
1 'polypeptide(L)'
;MTQPRDLHKYHIYAPLAGDPPDTDVPLGLALAWLVIRATPLPEHAGSNVYSVPFVAAILDVVAREAHEVNPQRGTYAVLRAETDRLVHREANVAMRTVTKRRAKGQPVSPELLQVAAGESWMEDFPANFSDITSGCAFVDTVDRELRNRISEDGEEPLESFEPLERRSPLGQYFRRLLLKLCNLGFDETAVVAAQVAEWCGARLPATERPLALSARGERMEEGTPDERVSSITTYRAAAASGDYGTALASLRRFYDFQLPSTERTVHQHALLNLAMFHYTTGGLDSALEALDEAMRHARQENDKQCLQSCVSLRYRLTTELEASAWPGSSVPRVSPHPLPPRRLAKAAAPGDELWSIKAAVDMGEPVPVAFRRVHVSLGLLHPPQDKTDKPDKPDKPDGSRHVPAGHLSLPAWHAAQAGLWAMLGSETLADMHEEMALAAPDLDDETRVDVLLARAERIAIEGRYDAALSLLLDSDTVDELSLADYRRWALATWGVLDREATLAADSDALAVINGLRAAPATISRLGPGGPLRDAFDPDEPYNTPPRRGITFAHGQVTSALRRAEKLLASHAPAHLVLPDVLSALQLSASLGLWPLYTSGTLALADTLLAMDLPAKAEAEAARVWDRLRGVDVARAALIRAKAAAALALADADVLDGSLLAVAAGYADTAIQVGDEYGARAVRRDALALRSMVGELAGLPCEKTEEAPAPLLAEKSRRVGEIVRLVGVRVAEGWK
;
A
#
# COMPACT_ATOMS: atom_id res chain seq x y z
N MET A 1 18.13 13.24 -50.82
CA MET A 1 17.97 11.77 -50.71
C MET A 1 19.14 11.23 -49.91
N THR A 2 18.97 11.15 -48.60
CA THR A 2 19.88 10.42 -47.68
C THR A 2 19.04 10.11 -46.44
N GLN A 3 18.83 8.82 -46.21
CA GLN A 3 18.03 8.27 -45.12
C GLN A 3 18.69 8.56 -43.75
N PRO A 4 17.91 8.85 -42.69
CA PRO A 4 18.41 8.80 -41.33
C PRO A 4 18.52 7.34 -40.88
N ARG A 5 19.66 6.97 -40.28
CA ARG A 5 19.90 5.65 -39.69
C ARG A 5 19.28 5.61 -38.28
N ASP A 6 18.46 4.59 -38.06
CA ASP A 6 17.93 4.17 -36.77
C ASP A 6 19.04 3.90 -35.74
N LEU A 7 19.02 4.63 -34.62
CA LEU A 7 19.75 4.30 -33.40
C LEU A 7 18.73 3.90 -32.33
N HIS A 8 18.28 2.66 -32.42
CA HIS A 8 17.57 1.98 -31.34
C HIS A 8 18.57 1.26 -30.42
N LYS A 9 18.28 1.34 -29.11
CA LYS A 9 18.85 0.60 -27.96
C LYS A 9 20.07 1.25 -27.31
N TYR A 10 19.85 1.87 -26.14
CA TYR A 10 20.43 1.49 -24.83
C TYR A 10 19.73 2.31 -23.73
N HIS A 11 18.65 1.75 -23.16
CA HIS A 11 18.06 2.20 -21.89
C HIS A 11 18.33 1.11 -20.85
N ILE A 12 19.19 1.38 -19.87
CA ILE A 12 19.18 0.73 -18.56
C ILE A 12 19.60 1.79 -17.52
N TYR A 13 18.83 1.85 -16.43
CA TYR A 13 18.90 2.72 -15.24
C TYR A 13 18.16 4.05 -15.33
N ALA A 14 16.94 4.04 -14.75
CA ALA A 14 16.29 5.21 -14.19
C ALA A 14 17.04 5.65 -12.90
N PRO A 15 17.20 6.95 -12.62
CA PRO A 15 17.73 7.39 -11.34
C PRO A 15 16.69 7.19 -10.24
N LEU A 16 17.16 6.75 -9.08
CA LEU A 16 16.38 6.67 -7.85
C LEU A 16 15.95 8.09 -7.42
N ALA A 17 14.75 8.19 -6.87
CA ALA A 17 14.19 9.44 -6.39
C ALA A 17 15.05 10.01 -5.25
N GLY A 18 15.57 11.24 -5.40
CA GLY A 18 16.22 11.97 -4.32
C GLY A 18 17.46 12.80 -4.66
N ASP A 19 17.93 12.84 -5.91
CA ASP A 19 19.15 13.59 -6.23
C ASP A 19 18.92 15.12 -6.20
N PRO A 20 19.60 15.88 -5.31
CA PRO A 20 19.73 17.33 -5.48
C PRO A 20 20.63 17.64 -6.69
N PRO A 21 20.53 18.84 -7.28
CA PRO A 21 21.21 19.19 -8.52
C PRO A 21 22.73 19.05 -8.43
N ASP A 22 23.32 18.51 -9.51
CA ASP A 22 24.73 18.52 -9.94
C ASP A 22 25.76 19.14 -8.97
N THR A 23 26.00 18.49 -7.83
CA THR A 23 26.99 18.92 -6.81
C THR A 23 28.22 18.00 -6.75
N ASP A 24 28.27 16.97 -7.60
CA ASP A 24 29.29 15.91 -7.52
C ASP A 24 30.50 16.11 -8.44
N VAL A 25 30.58 17.24 -9.16
CA VAL A 25 31.72 17.55 -10.03
C VAL A 25 33.05 17.62 -9.26
N PRO A 26 33.13 18.23 -8.05
CA PRO A 26 34.36 18.25 -7.28
C PRO A 26 34.88 16.87 -6.85
N LEU A 27 33.96 16.00 -6.39
CA LEU A 27 34.30 14.62 -6.04
C LEU A 27 34.71 13.84 -7.30
N GLY A 28 33.98 13.97 -8.41
CA GLY A 28 34.31 13.33 -9.68
C GLY A 28 35.69 13.71 -10.21
N LEU A 29 36.08 14.98 -10.09
CA LEU A 29 37.42 15.47 -10.46
C LEU A 29 38.51 14.89 -9.54
N ALA A 30 38.26 14.80 -8.24
CA ALA A 30 39.18 14.17 -7.29
C ALA A 30 39.36 12.66 -7.56
N LEU A 31 38.27 11.94 -7.87
CA LEU A 31 38.31 10.54 -8.24
C LEU A 31 39.05 10.32 -9.57
N ALA A 32 38.82 11.18 -10.57
CA ALA A 32 39.55 11.15 -11.84
C ALA A 32 41.06 11.36 -11.62
N TRP A 33 41.42 12.30 -10.75
CA TRP A 33 42.81 12.55 -10.37
C TRP A 33 43.49 11.33 -9.74
N LEU A 34 42.81 10.63 -8.82
CA LEU A 34 43.32 9.41 -8.20
C LEU A 34 43.56 8.30 -9.22
N VAL A 35 42.66 8.16 -10.19
CA VAL A 35 42.79 7.17 -11.28
C VAL A 35 43.95 7.51 -12.21
N ILE A 36 44.12 8.79 -12.56
CA ILE A 36 45.25 9.28 -13.36
C ILE A 36 46.58 8.97 -12.67
N ARG A 37 46.67 9.18 -11.34
CA ARG A 37 47.86 8.90 -10.54
C ARG A 37 48.12 7.41 -10.33
N ALA A 38 47.07 6.60 -10.16
CA ALA A 38 47.20 5.14 -10.00
C ALA A 38 47.58 4.41 -11.28
N THR A 39 47.32 5.01 -12.45
CA THR A 39 47.58 4.41 -13.78
C THR A 39 48.39 5.35 -14.68
N PRO A 40 49.71 5.48 -14.46
CA PRO A 40 50.57 6.30 -15.32
C PRO A 40 50.73 5.67 -16.72
N LEU A 41 50.64 6.50 -17.77
CA LEU A 41 50.83 6.05 -19.16
C LEU A 41 52.31 5.71 -19.45
N PRO A 42 52.58 4.73 -20.34
CA PRO A 42 53.91 4.18 -20.56
C PRO A 42 54.94 5.15 -21.18
N GLU A 43 54.54 6.28 -21.76
CA GLU A 43 55.48 7.33 -22.22
C GLU A 43 56.26 7.99 -21.06
N HIS A 44 55.83 7.79 -19.81
CA HIS A 44 56.44 8.37 -18.62
C HIS A 44 56.92 7.35 -17.58
N ALA A 45 56.81 6.03 -17.83
CA ALA A 45 57.18 5.03 -16.84
C ALA A 45 57.76 3.76 -17.48
N GLY A 46 59.07 3.57 -17.35
CA GLY A 46 59.68 2.26 -17.52
C GLY A 46 59.36 1.37 -16.31
N SER A 47 58.52 0.35 -16.50
CA SER A 47 58.10 -0.69 -15.52
C SER A 47 57.13 -0.23 -14.43
N ASN A 48 56.11 -1.08 -14.15
CA ASN A 48 55.09 -0.91 -13.10
C ASN A 48 55.65 -0.32 -11.79
N VAL A 49 55.47 0.99 -11.61
CA VAL A 49 55.99 1.75 -10.47
C VAL A 49 55.24 1.40 -9.17
N TYR A 50 53.96 1.06 -9.30
CA TYR A 50 53.06 0.71 -8.19
C TYR A 50 52.77 -0.80 -8.13
N SER A 51 52.58 -1.31 -6.92
CA SER A 51 52.13 -2.68 -6.70
C SER A 51 50.67 -2.87 -7.15
N VAL A 52 50.38 -4.00 -7.80
CA VAL A 52 49.01 -4.41 -8.18
C VAL A 52 48.01 -4.33 -7.01
N PRO A 53 48.32 -4.80 -5.78
CA PRO A 53 47.37 -4.69 -4.67
C PRO A 53 47.12 -3.24 -4.23
N PHE A 54 48.08 -2.34 -4.40
CA PHE A 54 47.87 -0.91 -4.12
C PHE A 54 46.95 -0.26 -5.17
N VAL A 55 47.17 -0.53 -6.46
CA VAL A 55 46.30 -0.03 -7.54
C VAL A 55 44.87 -0.55 -7.37
N ALA A 56 44.70 -1.83 -7.04
CA ALA A 56 43.39 -2.40 -6.73
C ALA A 56 42.71 -1.71 -5.53
N ALA A 57 43.45 -1.46 -4.44
CA ALA A 57 42.90 -0.75 -3.28
C ALA A 57 42.48 0.70 -3.58
N ILE A 58 43.21 1.40 -4.46
CA ILE A 58 42.81 2.75 -4.91
C ILE A 58 41.54 2.67 -5.79
N LEU A 59 41.47 1.71 -6.71
CA LEU A 59 40.29 1.51 -7.55
C LEU A 59 39.05 1.08 -6.76
N ASP A 60 39.22 0.32 -5.66
CA ASP A 60 38.13 -0.01 -4.74
C ASP A 60 37.57 1.23 -4.04
N VAL A 61 38.43 2.16 -3.61
CA VAL A 61 38.00 3.46 -3.06
C VAL A 61 37.23 4.25 -4.12
N VAL A 62 37.75 4.32 -5.34
CA VAL A 62 37.10 5.03 -6.46
C VAL A 62 35.75 4.39 -6.79
N ALA A 63 35.66 3.07 -6.88
CA ALA A 63 34.41 2.36 -7.18
C ALA A 63 33.35 2.55 -6.09
N ARG A 64 33.76 2.54 -4.82
CA ARG A 64 32.87 2.74 -3.68
C ARG A 64 32.25 4.14 -3.66
N GLU A 65 33.06 5.18 -3.92
CA GLU A 65 32.58 6.56 -3.96
C GLU A 65 31.82 6.88 -5.26
N ALA A 66 32.22 6.31 -6.41
CA ALA A 66 31.55 6.55 -7.70
C ALA A 66 30.18 5.89 -7.83
N HIS A 67 29.91 4.83 -7.06
CA HIS A 67 28.63 4.10 -7.04
C HIS A 67 27.81 4.31 -5.75
N GLU A 68 28.17 5.32 -4.95
CA GLU A 68 27.41 5.73 -3.75
C GLU A 68 27.08 4.59 -2.77
N VAL A 69 27.97 3.61 -2.62
CA VAL A 69 27.74 2.46 -1.73
C VAL A 69 27.75 2.86 -0.24
N ASN A 70 28.16 4.10 0.06
CA ASN A 70 28.30 4.63 1.42
C ASN A 70 27.22 5.70 1.72
N PRO A 71 26.42 5.58 2.80
CA PRO A 71 25.34 6.53 3.12
C PRO A 71 25.82 7.94 3.51
N GLN A 72 27.12 8.16 3.71
CA GLN A 72 27.72 9.47 3.93
C GLN A 72 28.76 9.71 2.83
N ARG A 73 28.51 10.73 1.99
CA ARG A 73 29.40 11.09 0.87
C ARG A 73 30.78 11.51 1.38
N GLY A 74 31.84 11.06 0.71
CA GLY A 74 33.22 11.36 1.09
C GLY A 74 33.54 12.85 1.03
N THR A 75 33.76 13.48 2.19
CA THR A 75 34.37 14.83 2.24
C THR A 75 35.84 14.75 1.81
N TYR A 76 36.39 15.86 1.32
CA TYR A 76 37.80 15.94 0.91
C TYR A 76 38.77 15.41 2.00
N ALA A 77 38.49 15.71 3.27
CA ALA A 77 39.28 15.25 4.41
C ALA A 77 39.24 13.72 4.60
N VAL A 78 38.08 13.09 4.37
CA VAL A 78 37.91 11.64 4.48
C VAL A 78 38.63 10.94 3.34
N LEU A 79 38.43 11.42 2.10
CA LEU A 79 39.09 10.88 0.92
C LEU A 79 40.62 10.96 1.05
N ARG A 80 41.14 12.13 1.45
CA ARG A 80 42.58 12.34 1.70
C ARG A 80 43.13 11.41 2.77
N ALA A 81 42.45 11.29 3.91
CA ALA A 81 42.93 10.44 5.01
C ALA A 81 43.01 8.96 4.61
N GLU A 82 42.10 8.48 3.76
CA GLU A 82 42.10 7.10 3.27
C GLU A 82 43.16 6.88 2.20
N THR A 83 43.28 7.79 1.22
CA THR A 83 44.29 7.70 0.16
C THR A 83 45.71 7.81 0.73
N ASP A 84 45.94 8.73 1.67
CA ASP A 84 47.25 8.92 2.28
C ASP A 84 47.70 7.66 3.03
N ARG A 85 46.80 6.98 3.74
CA ARG A 85 47.11 5.71 4.39
C ARG A 85 47.57 4.65 3.39
N LEU A 86 46.96 4.59 2.21
CA LEU A 86 47.35 3.65 1.15
C LEU A 86 48.70 4.04 0.53
N VAL A 87 48.91 5.33 0.24
CA VAL A 87 50.16 5.86 -0.33
C VAL A 87 51.34 5.64 0.63
N HIS A 88 51.17 5.88 1.93
CA HIS A 88 52.21 5.63 2.94
C HIS A 88 52.55 4.13 3.07
N ARG A 89 51.57 3.24 2.92
CA ARG A 89 51.81 1.78 2.90
C ARG A 89 52.64 1.39 1.68
N GLU A 90 52.31 1.91 0.51
CA GLU A 90 53.06 1.66 -0.72
C GLU A 90 54.46 2.28 -0.68
N ALA A 91 54.62 3.48 -0.12
CA ALA A 91 55.92 4.13 0.07
C ALA A 91 56.88 3.27 0.91
N ASN A 92 56.36 2.61 1.95
CA ASN A 92 57.13 1.66 2.76
C ASN A 92 57.56 0.41 1.95
N VAL A 93 56.71 -0.07 1.03
CA VAL A 93 57.03 -1.18 0.12
C VAL A 93 58.07 -0.76 -0.92
N ALA A 94 57.92 0.44 -1.49
CA ALA A 94 58.86 1.05 -2.42
C ALA A 94 60.22 1.29 -1.75
N MET A 95 60.28 1.84 -0.54
CA MET A 95 61.51 2.02 0.26
C MET A 95 62.26 0.71 0.50
N ARG A 96 61.54 -0.38 0.82
CA ARG A 96 62.14 -1.72 0.95
C ARG A 96 62.71 -2.24 -0.38
N THR A 97 62.12 -1.84 -1.50
CA THR A 97 62.57 -2.22 -2.84
C THR A 97 63.78 -1.39 -3.27
N VAL A 98 63.78 -0.09 -3.01
CA VAL A 98 64.90 0.83 -3.23
C VAL A 98 66.12 0.40 -2.44
N THR A 99 65.97 0.10 -1.14
CA THR A 99 67.07 -0.38 -0.28
C THR A 99 67.64 -1.71 -0.77
N LYS A 100 66.79 -2.65 -1.21
CA LYS A 100 67.21 -3.91 -1.84
C LYS A 100 67.95 -3.70 -3.17
N ARG A 101 67.50 -2.78 -4.03
CA ARG A 101 68.16 -2.46 -5.31
C ARG A 101 69.51 -1.77 -5.09
N ARG A 102 69.58 -0.82 -4.16
CA ARG A 102 70.84 -0.17 -3.74
C ARG A 102 71.84 -1.17 -3.17
N ALA A 103 71.38 -2.11 -2.33
CA ALA A 103 72.23 -3.19 -1.82
C ALA A 103 72.76 -4.15 -2.90
N LYS A 104 72.05 -4.25 -4.04
CA LYS A 104 72.43 -5.07 -5.22
C LYS A 104 73.18 -4.29 -6.29
N GLY A 105 73.47 -2.99 -6.09
CA GLY A 105 74.14 -2.14 -7.08
C GLY A 105 73.32 -1.84 -8.34
N GLN A 106 72.00 -2.04 -8.32
CA GLN A 106 71.12 -1.78 -9.47
C GLN A 106 70.69 -0.31 -9.52
N PRO A 107 70.58 0.31 -10.71
CA PRO A 107 70.08 1.68 -10.83
C PRO A 107 68.63 1.74 -10.34
N VAL A 108 68.32 2.77 -9.55
CA VAL A 108 66.98 3.05 -9.03
C VAL A 108 66.38 4.14 -9.92
N SER A 109 65.18 3.91 -10.47
CA SER A 109 64.48 4.91 -11.26
C SER A 109 64.06 6.11 -10.40
N PRO A 110 64.05 7.34 -10.96
CA PRO A 110 63.66 8.54 -10.23
C PRO A 110 62.20 8.47 -9.73
N GLU A 111 61.29 7.86 -10.50
CA GLU A 111 59.89 7.63 -10.11
C GLU A 111 59.76 6.74 -8.87
N LEU A 112 60.58 5.69 -8.75
CA LEU A 112 60.54 4.82 -7.56
C LEU A 112 61.07 5.54 -6.31
N LEU A 113 61.92 6.55 -6.47
CA LEU A 113 62.37 7.42 -5.38
C LEU A 113 61.28 8.39 -4.94
N GLN A 114 60.46 8.91 -5.88
CA GLN A 114 59.29 9.75 -5.57
C GLN A 114 58.23 8.94 -4.83
N VAL A 115 57.92 7.72 -5.27
CA VAL A 115 56.99 6.84 -4.54
C VAL A 115 57.52 6.49 -3.15
N ALA A 116 58.83 6.30 -3.00
CA ALA A 116 59.47 6.06 -1.71
C ALA A 116 59.45 7.29 -0.77
N ALA A 117 59.32 8.51 -1.31
CA ALA A 117 59.19 9.73 -0.51
C ALA A 117 57.82 9.82 0.20
N GLY A 118 56.79 9.14 -0.34
CA GLY A 118 55.48 9.05 0.30
C GLY A 118 54.67 10.35 0.28
N GLU A 119 54.90 11.20 -0.71
CA GLU A 119 54.16 12.45 -0.90
C GLU A 119 52.65 12.17 -1.05
N SER A 120 51.82 12.94 -0.35
CA SER A 120 50.37 12.80 -0.42
C SER A 120 49.86 13.23 -1.80
N TRP A 121 49.11 12.36 -2.47
CA TRP A 121 48.53 12.66 -3.78
C TRP A 121 47.42 13.72 -3.74
N MET A 122 46.81 13.90 -2.57
CA MET A 122 45.72 14.82 -2.34
C MET A 122 46.21 16.16 -1.79
N GLU A 123 47.41 16.25 -1.19
CA GLU A 123 47.97 17.54 -0.72
C GLU A 123 48.18 18.57 -1.84
N ASP A 124 48.57 18.11 -3.02
CA ASP A 124 48.78 18.97 -4.20
C ASP A 124 47.47 19.37 -4.88
N PHE A 125 46.37 18.64 -4.61
CA PHE A 125 45.10 18.82 -5.30
C PHE A 125 44.50 20.22 -5.08
N PRO A 126 44.40 20.77 -3.84
CA PRO A 126 43.94 22.14 -3.60
C PRO A 126 44.87 23.22 -4.18
N ALA A 127 46.18 22.94 -4.29
CA ALA A 127 47.14 23.92 -4.80
C ALA A 127 46.86 24.29 -6.26
N ASN A 128 46.30 23.34 -7.03
CA ASN A 128 45.88 23.54 -8.42
C ASN A 128 44.66 24.46 -8.55
N PHE A 129 43.90 24.71 -7.47
CA PHE A 129 42.73 25.58 -7.44
C PHE A 129 42.97 26.86 -6.62
N SER A 130 44.24 27.24 -6.43
CA SER A 130 44.64 28.48 -5.74
C SER A 130 44.33 29.76 -6.54
N ASP A 131 44.19 29.64 -7.86
CA ASP A 131 43.73 30.67 -8.79
C ASP A 131 42.72 30.07 -9.77
N ILE A 132 41.81 30.89 -10.30
CA ILE A 132 40.80 30.44 -11.27
C ILE A 132 41.48 29.96 -12.56
N THR A 133 42.57 30.62 -12.98
CA THR A 133 43.29 30.24 -14.21
C THR A 133 44.01 28.90 -14.09
N SER A 134 44.61 28.61 -12.93
CA SER A 134 45.23 27.30 -12.65
C SER A 134 44.18 26.20 -12.49
N GLY A 135 43.04 26.51 -11.87
CA GLY A 135 41.91 25.59 -11.73
C GLY A 135 41.34 25.16 -13.08
N CYS A 136 41.10 26.10 -14.00
CA CYS A 136 40.64 25.79 -15.36
C CYS A 136 41.67 24.95 -16.13
N ALA A 137 42.96 25.31 -16.06
CA ALA A 137 44.02 24.54 -16.72
C ALA A 137 44.15 23.12 -16.16
N PHE A 138 43.90 22.93 -14.86
CA PHE A 138 43.88 21.61 -14.23
C PHE A 138 42.68 20.77 -14.70
N VAL A 139 41.49 21.35 -14.80
CA VAL A 139 40.31 20.65 -15.35
C VAL A 139 40.54 20.20 -16.79
N ASP A 140 41.12 21.05 -17.64
CA ASP A 140 41.51 20.69 -19.02
C ASP A 140 42.58 19.57 -19.06
N THR A 141 43.48 19.56 -18.08
CA THR A 141 44.51 18.52 -17.95
C THR A 141 43.89 17.19 -17.56
N VAL A 142 42.96 17.18 -16.59
CA VAL A 142 42.24 15.98 -16.16
C VAL A 142 41.37 15.43 -17.30
N ASP A 143 40.67 16.29 -18.05
CA ASP A 143 39.90 15.88 -19.23
C ASP A 143 40.77 15.16 -20.26
N ARG A 144 41.91 15.77 -20.66
CA ARG A 144 42.84 15.19 -21.63
C ARG A 144 43.43 13.86 -21.16
N GLU A 145 43.91 13.81 -19.92
CA GLU A 145 44.53 12.63 -19.33
C GLU A 145 43.54 11.47 -19.17
N LEU A 146 42.29 11.77 -18.80
CA LEU A 146 41.24 10.78 -18.64
C LEU A 146 40.74 10.27 -19.99
N ARG A 147 40.66 11.14 -21.02
CA ARG A 147 40.34 10.77 -22.41
C ARG A 147 41.42 9.88 -23.01
N ASN A 148 42.71 10.14 -22.76
CA ASN A 148 43.81 9.27 -23.18
C ASN A 148 43.76 7.87 -22.53
N ARG A 149 43.11 7.73 -21.36
CA ARG A 149 42.90 6.45 -20.66
C ARG A 149 41.62 5.72 -21.06
N ILE A 150 40.67 6.42 -21.68
CA ILE A 150 39.37 5.90 -22.13
C ILE A 150 39.32 6.05 -23.65
N SER A 151 39.85 5.04 -24.36
CA SER A 151 40.05 5.00 -25.83
C SER A 151 39.00 5.77 -26.68
N GLU A 152 39.49 6.56 -27.64
CA GLU A 152 38.73 7.06 -28.78
C GLU A 152 38.82 6.05 -29.94
N ASP A 153 37.64 5.66 -30.46
CA ASP A 153 37.25 4.82 -31.62
C ASP A 153 38.28 4.45 -32.76
N GLY A 154 39.57 4.24 -32.50
CA GLY A 154 40.59 3.83 -33.48
C GLY A 154 40.83 2.32 -33.49
N GLU A 155 40.73 1.69 -34.67
CA GLU A 155 40.84 0.24 -34.94
C GLU A 155 42.23 -0.40 -34.71
N GLU A 156 43.16 0.25 -33.99
CA GLU A 156 44.49 -0.33 -33.72
C GLU A 156 44.61 -0.86 -32.29
N PRO A 157 44.82 -2.17 -32.10
CA PRO A 157 45.07 -2.73 -30.77
C PRO A 157 46.43 -2.25 -30.26
N LEU A 158 46.43 -1.36 -29.29
CA LEU A 158 47.63 -0.98 -28.54
C LEU A 158 48.17 -2.23 -27.81
N GLU A 159 49.47 -2.52 -27.96
CA GLU A 159 50.14 -3.69 -27.35
C GLU A 159 50.26 -3.63 -25.79
N SER A 160 49.67 -2.61 -25.14
CA SER A 160 49.70 -2.43 -23.70
C SER A 160 48.31 -2.57 -23.07
N PHE A 161 48.19 -3.33 -21.97
CA PHE A 161 46.98 -3.47 -21.18
C PHE A 161 46.31 -2.11 -20.89
N GLU A 162 45.08 -1.94 -21.38
CA GLU A 162 44.26 -0.76 -21.14
C GLU A 162 43.92 -0.66 -19.64
N PRO A 163 44.13 0.51 -18.99
CA PRO A 163 43.90 0.64 -17.56
C PRO A 163 42.40 0.72 -17.17
N LEU A 164 41.50 1.12 -18.07
CA LEU A 164 40.06 1.23 -17.82
C LEU A 164 39.22 0.77 -19.02
N GLU A 165 38.40 -0.27 -18.83
CA GLU A 165 37.48 -0.74 -19.87
C GLU A 165 36.29 0.22 -20.04
N ARG A 166 36.01 0.68 -21.26
CA ARG A 166 34.93 1.64 -21.59
C ARG A 166 33.53 1.19 -21.17
N ARG A 167 33.26 -0.12 -21.17
CA ARG A 167 31.96 -0.70 -20.81
C ARG A 167 31.82 -0.99 -19.31
N SER A 168 32.93 -0.96 -18.57
CA SER A 168 32.92 -1.15 -17.12
C SER A 168 32.11 -0.04 -16.44
N PRO A 169 31.53 -0.30 -15.26
CA PRO A 169 30.82 0.72 -14.48
C PRO A 169 31.66 1.99 -14.22
N LEU A 170 32.95 1.84 -13.92
CA LEU A 170 33.91 2.95 -13.79
C LEU A 170 34.13 3.68 -15.12
N GLY A 171 34.28 2.95 -16.23
CA GLY A 171 34.39 3.54 -17.57
C GLY A 171 33.16 4.34 -17.97
N GLN A 172 31.95 3.87 -17.62
CA GLN A 172 30.71 4.61 -17.83
C GLN A 172 30.62 5.87 -16.96
N TYR A 173 31.03 5.78 -15.69
CA TYR A 173 31.08 6.92 -14.77
C TYR A 173 32.02 8.02 -15.30
N PHE A 174 33.26 7.68 -15.60
CA PHE A 174 34.25 8.65 -16.11
C PHE A 174 33.89 9.19 -17.50
N ARG A 175 33.21 8.40 -18.34
CA ARG A 175 32.67 8.90 -19.61
C ARG A 175 31.57 9.95 -19.39
N ARG A 176 30.68 9.75 -18.42
CA ARG A 176 29.68 10.78 -18.07
C ARG A 176 30.36 12.03 -17.53
N LEU A 177 31.40 11.88 -16.70
CA LEU A 177 32.21 13.01 -16.22
C LEU A 177 32.88 13.75 -17.38
N LEU A 178 33.54 13.06 -18.32
CA LEU A 178 34.15 13.66 -19.51
C LEU A 178 33.13 14.40 -20.37
N LEU A 179 31.95 13.81 -20.61
CA LEU A 179 30.88 14.48 -21.35
C LEU A 179 30.39 15.74 -20.64
N LYS A 180 30.39 15.76 -19.29
CA LYS A 180 30.09 16.98 -18.52
C LYS A 180 31.22 18.00 -18.70
N LEU A 181 32.48 17.63 -18.46
CA LEU A 181 33.64 18.53 -18.54
C LEU A 181 33.82 19.14 -19.94
N CYS A 182 33.71 18.33 -21.01
CA CYS A 182 33.80 18.77 -22.40
C CYS A 182 32.72 19.78 -22.80
N ASN A 183 31.58 19.79 -22.12
CA ASN A 183 30.46 20.69 -22.40
C ASN A 183 30.50 21.99 -21.59
N LEU A 184 31.44 22.12 -20.64
CA LEU A 184 31.56 23.34 -19.83
C LEU A 184 32.14 24.49 -20.66
N GLY A 185 31.47 25.64 -20.63
CA GLY A 185 32.05 26.89 -21.07
C GLY A 185 33.16 27.39 -20.14
N PHE A 186 33.88 28.43 -20.55
CA PHE A 186 34.93 29.06 -19.72
C PHE A 186 34.37 29.57 -18.38
N ASP A 187 33.22 30.25 -18.42
CA ASP A 187 32.58 30.79 -17.22
C ASP A 187 32.08 29.68 -16.27
N GLU A 188 31.60 28.58 -16.83
CA GLU A 188 31.14 27.40 -16.09
C GLU A 188 32.30 26.64 -15.45
N THR A 189 33.43 26.51 -16.17
CA THR A 189 34.66 25.91 -15.65
C THR A 189 35.25 26.73 -14.49
N ALA A 190 35.16 28.06 -14.56
CA ALA A 190 35.56 28.95 -13.47
C ALA A 190 34.70 28.76 -12.21
N VAL A 191 33.38 28.54 -12.37
CA VAL A 191 32.48 28.20 -11.26
C VAL A 191 32.81 26.83 -10.66
N VAL A 192 33.06 25.81 -11.49
CA VAL A 192 33.48 24.49 -11.03
C VAL A 192 34.80 24.59 -10.26
N ALA A 193 35.79 25.33 -10.76
CA ALA A 193 37.06 25.53 -10.06
C ALA A 193 36.88 26.21 -8.69
N ALA A 194 35.98 27.18 -8.59
CA ALA A 194 35.64 27.82 -7.31
C ALA A 194 34.94 26.85 -6.33
N GLN A 195 34.01 26.02 -6.82
CA GLN A 195 33.34 25.00 -6.01
C GLN A 195 34.30 23.92 -5.51
N VAL A 196 35.28 23.52 -6.34
CA VAL A 196 36.33 22.57 -5.94
C VAL A 196 37.23 23.18 -4.86
N ALA A 197 37.62 24.45 -5.01
CA ALA A 197 38.39 25.15 -3.99
C ALA A 197 37.64 25.22 -2.66
N GLU A 198 36.33 25.54 -2.68
CA GLU A 198 35.48 25.55 -1.50
C GLU A 198 35.36 24.16 -0.85
N TRP A 199 35.17 23.12 -1.65
CA TRP A 199 35.14 21.72 -1.19
C TRP A 199 36.46 21.28 -0.54
N CYS A 200 37.60 21.79 -1.04
CA CYS A 200 38.92 21.58 -0.44
C CYS A 200 39.20 22.46 0.79
N GLY A 201 38.30 23.39 1.15
CA GLY A 201 38.47 24.33 2.26
C GLY A 201 39.33 25.56 1.94
N ALA A 202 39.64 25.80 0.66
CA ALA A 202 40.32 27.00 0.18
C ALA A 202 39.29 28.10 -0.16
N ARG A 203 39.47 29.31 0.36
CA ARG A 203 38.59 30.46 0.03
C ARG A 203 39.20 31.30 -1.09
N LEU A 204 38.64 31.19 -2.29
CA LEU A 204 38.85 32.15 -3.37
C LEU A 204 38.00 33.41 -3.13
N PRO A 205 38.39 34.60 -3.61
CA PRO A 205 37.54 35.78 -3.56
C PRO A 205 36.26 35.49 -4.37
N ALA A 206 35.12 35.58 -3.69
CA ALA A 206 33.82 35.28 -4.28
C ALA A 206 33.60 36.08 -5.56
N THR A 207 33.38 35.39 -6.68
CA THR A 207 32.65 35.99 -7.80
C THR A 207 31.27 36.35 -7.26
N GLU A 208 30.90 37.64 -7.27
CA GLU A 208 29.70 38.21 -6.62
C GLU A 208 28.34 37.69 -7.16
N ARG A 209 28.33 36.61 -7.95
CA ARG A 209 27.13 35.85 -8.28
C ARG A 209 27.46 34.37 -8.25
N PRO A 210 26.78 33.55 -7.43
CA PRO A 210 26.65 32.15 -7.74
C PRO A 210 25.82 32.09 -9.03
N LEU A 211 26.50 32.16 -10.18
CA LEU A 211 25.94 31.68 -11.42
C LEU A 211 25.79 30.19 -11.20
N ALA A 212 24.58 29.76 -10.82
CA ALA A 212 24.19 28.38 -10.94
C ALA A 212 24.66 27.92 -12.33
N LEU A 213 25.34 26.78 -12.40
CA LEU A 213 25.78 26.08 -13.62
C LEU A 213 24.61 25.70 -14.56
N SER A 214 23.48 26.41 -14.50
CA SER A 214 22.28 26.24 -15.31
C SER A 214 21.86 27.50 -16.08
N ALA A 215 22.63 28.60 -16.06
CA ALA A 215 22.22 29.84 -16.72
C ALA A 215 22.62 29.97 -18.20
N ARG A 216 22.88 28.85 -18.90
CA ARG A 216 22.83 28.81 -20.38
C ARG A 216 21.64 28.00 -20.90
N GLY A 217 20.56 27.94 -20.12
CA GLY A 217 19.24 27.44 -20.50
C GLY A 217 18.11 28.48 -20.38
N GLU A 218 18.39 29.75 -20.04
CA GLU A 218 17.36 30.82 -19.96
C GLU A 218 16.88 31.32 -21.34
N ARG A 219 17.11 30.54 -22.41
CA ARG A 219 16.22 30.54 -23.58
C ARG A 219 15.29 29.36 -23.45
N MET A 220 14.20 29.55 -22.70
CA MET A 220 12.91 28.96 -23.06
C MET A 220 12.97 27.45 -23.39
N GLU A 221 13.61 26.63 -22.56
CA GLU A 221 13.36 25.19 -22.56
C GLU A 221 12.29 24.92 -21.51
N GLU A 222 11.04 24.97 -21.96
CA GLU A 222 9.89 24.45 -21.22
C GLU A 222 10.17 22.98 -20.85
N GLY A 223 10.22 22.69 -19.53
CA GLY A 223 10.15 21.34 -18.99
C GLY A 223 11.48 20.67 -18.67
N THR A 224 12.14 21.07 -17.58
CA THR A 224 13.15 20.21 -16.95
C THR A 224 12.47 18.92 -16.44
N PRO A 225 13.12 17.75 -16.56
CA PRO A 225 12.55 16.48 -16.06
C PRO A 225 12.23 16.54 -14.56
N ASP A 226 12.95 17.38 -13.81
CA ASP A 226 12.75 17.61 -12.38
C ASP A 226 11.42 18.30 -12.07
N GLU A 227 10.97 19.26 -12.90
CA GLU A 227 9.66 19.89 -12.72
C GLU A 227 8.50 18.91 -12.96
N ARG A 228 8.69 17.97 -13.90
CA ARG A 228 7.71 16.91 -14.16
C ARG A 228 7.65 15.94 -12.98
N VAL A 229 8.79 15.50 -12.45
CA VAL A 229 8.83 14.64 -11.25
C VAL A 229 8.26 15.38 -10.03
N SER A 230 8.55 16.67 -9.88
CA SER A 230 7.97 17.52 -8.83
C SER A 230 6.44 17.62 -8.95
N SER A 231 5.91 17.80 -10.17
CA SER A 231 4.44 17.90 -10.36
C SER A 231 3.70 16.61 -9.97
N ILE A 232 4.25 15.43 -10.25
CA ILE A 232 3.61 14.17 -9.86
C ILE A 232 3.73 13.88 -8.36
N THR A 233 4.82 14.30 -7.71
CA THR A 233 4.96 14.18 -6.25
C THR A 233 4.01 15.13 -5.53
N THR A 234 3.86 16.37 -6.02
CA THR A 234 2.86 17.33 -5.53
C THR A 234 1.44 16.80 -5.74
N TYR A 235 1.14 16.20 -6.89
CA TYR A 235 -0.15 15.54 -7.13
C TYR A 235 -0.44 14.45 -6.09
N ARG A 236 0.51 13.54 -5.84
CA ARG A 236 0.33 12.44 -4.87
C ARG A 236 0.13 12.97 -3.45
N ALA A 237 0.91 13.98 -3.04
CA ALA A 237 0.77 14.60 -1.73
C ALA A 237 -0.59 15.31 -1.57
N ALA A 238 -0.99 16.11 -2.57
CA ALA A 238 -2.28 16.81 -2.55
C ALA A 238 -3.48 15.85 -2.62
N ALA A 239 -3.37 14.76 -3.38
CA ALA A 239 -4.40 13.71 -3.42
C ALA A 239 -4.51 12.98 -2.07
N ALA A 240 -3.39 12.73 -1.39
CA ALA A 240 -3.38 12.10 -0.07
C ALA A 240 -3.98 13.01 1.02
N SER A 241 -3.73 14.32 0.98
CA SER A 241 -4.31 15.29 1.94
C SER A 241 -5.77 15.66 1.61
N GLY A 242 -6.25 15.34 0.41
CA GLY A 242 -7.59 15.70 -0.06
C GLY A 242 -7.71 17.12 -0.63
N ASP A 243 -6.59 17.78 -0.94
CA ASP A 243 -6.61 19.03 -1.73
C ASP A 243 -6.78 18.73 -3.22
N TYR A 244 -8.03 18.48 -3.60
CA TYR A 244 -8.41 18.13 -4.97
C TYR A 244 -8.12 19.23 -5.99
N GLY A 245 -8.10 20.50 -5.56
CA GLY A 245 -7.79 21.64 -6.42
C GLY A 245 -6.33 21.62 -6.86
N THR A 246 -5.41 21.55 -5.89
CA THR A 246 -3.98 21.46 -6.15
C THR A 246 -3.60 20.14 -6.83
N ALA A 247 -4.26 19.04 -6.49
CA ALA A 247 -4.06 17.75 -7.15
C ALA A 247 -4.41 17.84 -8.66
N LEU A 248 -5.58 18.36 -9.02
CA LEU A 248 -6.00 18.47 -10.42
C LEU A 248 -5.07 19.41 -11.22
N ALA A 249 -4.66 20.54 -10.64
CA ALA A 249 -3.74 21.48 -11.27
C ALA A 249 -2.36 20.85 -11.51
N SER A 250 -1.84 20.12 -10.52
CA SER A 250 -0.53 19.44 -10.60
C SER A 250 -0.55 18.28 -11.60
N LEU A 251 -1.67 17.54 -11.67
CA LEU A 251 -1.87 16.47 -12.66
C LEU A 251 -1.86 17.02 -14.09
N ARG A 252 -2.55 18.15 -14.33
CA ARG A 252 -2.52 18.82 -15.65
C ARG A 252 -1.11 19.27 -15.99
N ARG A 253 -0.44 19.96 -15.05
CA ARG A 253 0.94 20.41 -15.21
C ARG A 253 1.90 19.27 -15.56
N PHE A 254 1.75 18.09 -14.95
CA PHE A 254 2.53 16.89 -15.29
C PHE A 254 2.41 16.46 -16.75
N TYR A 255 1.21 16.60 -17.32
CA TYR A 255 0.91 16.22 -18.70
C TYR A 255 1.17 17.32 -19.73
N ASP A 256 1.19 18.58 -19.28
CA ASP A 256 1.59 19.73 -20.10
C ASP A 256 3.11 19.74 -20.33
N PHE A 257 3.91 19.24 -19.37
CA PHE A 257 5.36 19.04 -19.54
C PHE A 257 5.66 17.87 -20.48
N GLN A 258 5.63 18.13 -21.78
CA GLN A 258 5.93 17.16 -22.83
C GLN A 258 7.42 17.22 -23.22
N LEU A 259 8.10 16.07 -23.18
CA LEU A 259 9.46 15.95 -23.67
C LEU A 259 9.43 15.83 -25.22
N PRO A 260 10.16 16.69 -25.96
CA PRO A 260 10.13 16.73 -27.44
C PRO A 260 10.52 15.41 -28.13
N SER A 261 11.19 14.48 -27.44
CA SER A 261 11.67 13.21 -28.00
C SER A 261 10.65 12.05 -27.93
N THR A 262 9.53 12.24 -27.24
CA THR A 262 8.44 11.24 -27.19
C THR A 262 7.34 11.62 -28.18
N GLU A 263 7.51 11.23 -29.45
CA GLU A 263 6.46 11.34 -30.49
C GLU A 263 5.20 10.48 -30.20
N ARG A 264 5.05 9.92 -28.99
CA ARG A 264 3.96 9.00 -28.62
C ARG A 264 3.12 9.51 -27.46
N THR A 265 1.97 10.07 -27.81
CA THR A 265 0.64 9.75 -27.24
C THR A 265 0.55 9.72 -25.71
N VAL A 266 0.76 10.88 -25.08
CA VAL A 266 0.54 11.07 -23.64
C VAL A 266 -0.93 11.43 -23.34
N HIS A 267 -1.67 11.92 -24.34
CA HIS A 267 -3.02 12.45 -24.17
C HIS A 267 -4.03 11.41 -23.69
N GLN A 268 -4.02 10.18 -24.22
CA GLN A 268 -4.92 9.12 -23.75
C GLN A 268 -4.65 8.73 -22.28
N HIS A 269 -3.38 8.77 -21.85
CA HIS A 269 -3.01 8.52 -20.47
C HIS A 269 -3.42 9.67 -19.55
N ALA A 270 -3.34 10.92 -20.03
CA ALA A 270 -3.84 12.09 -19.30
C ALA A 270 -5.35 11.99 -19.06
N LEU A 271 -6.12 11.66 -20.10
CA LEU A 271 -7.57 11.47 -19.98
C LEU A 271 -7.94 10.28 -19.10
N LEU A 272 -7.21 9.16 -19.19
CA LEU A 272 -7.43 8.01 -18.29
C LEU A 272 -7.17 8.38 -16.82
N ASN A 273 -6.10 9.11 -16.53
CA ASN A 273 -5.79 9.51 -15.16
C ASN A 273 -6.74 10.60 -14.64
N LEU A 274 -7.26 11.46 -15.51
CA LEU A 274 -8.35 12.37 -15.18
C LEU A 274 -9.65 11.60 -14.86
N ALA A 275 -9.99 10.56 -15.63
CA ALA A 275 -11.12 9.70 -15.34
C ALA A 275 -10.96 8.97 -14.00
N MET A 276 -9.75 8.46 -13.70
CA MET A 276 -9.43 7.87 -12.40
C MET A 276 -9.58 8.87 -11.25
N PHE A 277 -9.13 10.11 -11.43
CA PHE A 277 -9.29 11.18 -10.44
C PHE A 277 -10.77 11.49 -10.16
N HIS A 278 -11.59 11.59 -11.21
CA HIS A 278 -13.05 11.77 -11.05
C HIS A 278 -13.71 10.54 -10.40
N TYR A 279 -13.23 9.33 -10.68
CA TYR A 279 -13.73 8.10 -10.07
C TYR A 279 -13.42 8.01 -8.56
N THR A 280 -12.21 8.39 -8.14
CA THR A 280 -11.82 8.38 -6.71
C THR A 280 -12.52 9.49 -5.93
N THR A 281 -12.72 10.65 -6.54
CA THR A 281 -13.45 11.79 -5.92
C THR A 281 -14.98 11.61 -5.91
N GLY A 282 -15.53 10.70 -6.71
CA GLY A 282 -16.97 10.39 -6.74
C GLY A 282 -17.78 11.08 -7.83
N GLY A 283 -17.15 11.85 -8.71
CA GLY A 283 -17.76 12.38 -9.93
C GLY A 283 -17.90 11.31 -11.01
N LEU A 284 -18.82 10.36 -10.83
CA LEU A 284 -18.95 9.18 -11.72
C LEU A 284 -19.32 9.55 -13.16
N ASP A 285 -20.18 10.56 -13.36
CA ASP A 285 -20.59 11.00 -14.69
C ASP A 285 -19.42 11.67 -15.44
N SER A 286 -18.69 12.58 -14.78
CA SER A 286 -17.46 13.17 -15.32
C SER A 286 -16.38 12.12 -15.60
N ALA A 287 -16.28 11.08 -14.76
CA ALA A 287 -15.35 9.98 -14.98
C ALA A 287 -15.70 9.18 -16.24
N LEU A 288 -16.99 8.89 -16.48
CA LEU A 288 -17.44 8.20 -17.69
C LEU A 288 -17.17 9.00 -18.97
N GLU A 289 -17.46 10.30 -18.97
CA GLU A 289 -17.22 11.17 -20.13
C GLU A 289 -15.72 11.23 -20.49
N ALA A 290 -14.86 11.47 -19.49
CA ALA A 290 -13.41 11.47 -19.68
C ALA A 290 -12.88 10.11 -20.15
N LEU A 291 -13.48 9.01 -19.67
CA LEU A 291 -13.10 7.65 -20.05
C LEU A 291 -13.50 7.30 -21.47
N ASP A 292 -14.70 7.68 -21.92
CA ASP A 292 -15.13 7.44 -23.30
C ASP A 292 -14.28 8.23 -24.31
N GLU A 293 -13.82 9.42 -23.93
CA GLU A 293 -12.82 10.19 -24.70
C GLU A 293 -11.46 9.49 -24.73
N ALA A 294 -10.96 9.04 -23.56
CA ALA A 294 -9.71 8.28 -23.46
C ALA A 294 -9.73 7.02 -24.33
N MET A 295 -10.84 6.27 -24.34
CA MET A 295 -11.03 5.09 -25.18
C MET A 295 -11.01 5.42 -26.67
N ARG A 296 -11.55 6.58 -27.08
CA ARG A 296 -11.52 7.03 -28.48
C ARG A 296 -10.09 7.30 -28.93
N HIS A 297 -9.33 8.05 -28.14
CA HIS A 297 -7.92 8.34 -28.42
C HIS A 297 -7.04 7.08 -28.38
N ALA A 298 -7.21 6.21 -27.38
CA ALA A 298 -6.45 4.95 -27.30
C ALA A 298 -6.69 4.05 -28.53
N ARG A 299 -7.89 4.07 -29.12
CA ARG A 299 -8.19 3.35 -30.36
C ARG A 299 -7.56 4.00 -31.59
N GLN A 300 -7.57 5.33 -31.68
CA GLN A 300 -6.95 6.07 -32.78
C GLN A 300 -5.44 5.83 -32.81
N GLU A 301 -4.80 5.84 -31.65
CA GLU A 301 -3.36 5.64 -31.49
C GLU A 301 -2.94 4.16 -31.41
N ASN A 302 -3.91 3.23 -31.45
CA ASN A 302 -3.69 1.78 -31.33
C ASN A 302 -2.94 1.37 -30.05
N ASP A 303 -3.13 2.12 -28.95
CA ASP A 303 -2.58 1.83 -27.64
C ASP A 303 -3.43 0.79 -26.91
N LYS A 304 -3.00 -0.47 -27.02
CA LYS A 304 -3.70 -1.61 -26.42
C LYS A 304 -3.64 -1.61 -24.89
N GLN A 305 -2.59 -1.05 -24.29
CA GLN A 305 -2.41 -1.06 -22.85
C GLN A 305 -3.32 -0.03 -22.18
N CYS A 306 -3.32 1.21 -22.68
CA CYS A 306 -4.26 2.23 -22.21
C CYS A 306 -5.71 1.78 -22.42
N LEU A 307 -6.02 1.17 -23.58
CA LEU A 307 -7.36 0.65 -23.85
C LEU A 307 -7.79 -0.44 -22.86
N GLN A 308 -6.90 -1.34 -22.45
CA GLN A 308 -7.19 -2.35 -21.42
C GLN A 308 -7.52 -1.71 -20.07
N SER A 309 -6.72 -0.75 -19.63
CA SER A 309 -6.98 0.01 -18.40
C SER A 309 -8.31 0.77 -18.48
N CYS A 310 -8.62 1.37 -19.63
CA CYS A 310 -9.90 2.05 -19.84
C CYS A 310 -11.09 1.09 -19.74
N VAL A 311 -10.98 -0.11 -20.35
CA VAL A 311 -12.02 -1.15 -20.29
C VAL A 311 -12.22 -1.65 -18.85
N SER A 312 -11.14 -1.82 -18.09
CA SER A 312 -11.18 -2.19 -16.67
C SER A 312 -11.90 -1.13 -15.83
N LEU A 313 -11.56 0.15 -15.97
CA LEU A 313 -12.25 1.22 -15.25
C LEU A 313 -13.73 1.32 -15.65
N ARG A 314 -14.03 1.17 -16.95
CA ARG A 314 -15.40 1.19 -17.46
C ARG A 314 -16.23 0.05 -16.87
N TYR A 315 -15.65 -1.14 -16.73
CA TYR A 315 -16.29 -2.28 -16.08
C TYR A 315 -16.72 -1.95 -14.65
N ARG A 316 -15.86 -1.28 -13.88
CA ARG A 316 -16.17 -0.85 -12.50
C ARG A 316 -17.26 0.21 -12.46
N LEU A 317 -17.11 1.27 -13.27
CA LEU A 317 -18.07 2.38 -13.36
C LEU A 317 -19.48 1.92 -13.76
N THR A 318 -19.59 1.13 -14.83
CA THR A 318 -20.88 0.61 -15.30
C THR A 318 -21.54 -0.29 -14.25
N THR A 319 -20.77 -1.12 -13.55
CA THR A 319 -21.27 -1.95 -12.47
C THR A 319 -21.83 -1.10 -11.31
N GLU A 320 -21.18 0.00 -10.93
CA GLU A 320 -21.67 0.85 -9.84
C GLU A 320 -22.90 1.71 -10.21
N LEU A 321 -22.95 2.17 -11.46
CA LEU A 321 -24.01 3.04 -11.96
C LEU A 321 -25.28 2.27 -12.33
N GLU A 322 -25.15 1.14 -13.02
CA GLU A 322 -26.28 0.40 -13.60
C GLU A 322 -26.83 -0.69 -12.66
N ALA A 323 -26.02 -1.24 -11.74
CA ALA A 323 -26.44 -2.39 -10.95
C ALA A 323 -27.23 -1.99 -9.68
N SER A 324 -28.55 -1.91 -9.81
CA SER A 324 -29.44 -2.19 -8.68
C SER A 324 -29.58 -3.70 -8.53
N ALA A 325 -29.26 -4.26 -7.36
CA ALA A 325 -29.35 -5.69 -7.15
C ALA A 325 -30.80 -6.20 -7.28
N TRP A 326 -31.75 -5.44 -6.73
CA TRP A 326 -33.19 -5.71 -6.88
C TRP A 326 -34.04 -4.43 -6.83
N PRO A 327 -35.14 -4.33 -7.61
CA PRO A 327 -36.14 -3.28 -7.40
C PRO A 327 -36.75 -3.42 -5.99
N GLY A 328 -37.06 -2.29 -5.34
CA GLY A 328 -37.32 -2.22 -3.89
C GLY A 328 -38.59 -2.92 -3.42
N SER A 329 -39.43 -3.38 -4.35
CA SER A 329 -40.61 -4.19 -4.07
C SER A 329 -40.37 -5.71 -4.19
N SER A 330 -39.16 -6.15 -4.56
CA SER A 330 -38.87 -7.57 -4.83
C SER A 330 -38.01 -8.21 -3.74
N VAL A 331 -38.34 -9.46 -3.39
CA VAL A 331 -37.54 -10.29 -2.48
C VAL A 331 -36.26 -10.72 -3.21
N PRO A 332 -35.08 -10.62 -2.58
CA PRO A 332 -33.83 -11.07 -3.20
C PRO A 332 -33.93 -12.52 -3.63
N ARG A 333 -33.67 -12.77 -4.91
CA ARG A 333 -33.53 -14.12 -5.46
C ARG A 333 -32.06 -14.45 -5.55
N VAL A 334 -31.63 -15.42 -4.74
CA VAL A 334 -30.26 -15.93 -4.72
C VAL A 334 -30.13 -17.03 -5.77
N SER A 335 -29.12 -16.91 -6.65
CA SER A 335 -28.84 -17.92 -7.67
C SER A 335 -27.78 -18.90 -7.16
N PRO A 336 -27.99 -20.23 -7.26
CA PRO A 336 -26.97 -21.23 -6.93
C PRO A 336 -25.83 -21.31 -7.97
N HIS A 337 -25.90 -20.49 -9.02
CA HIS A 337 -24.95 -20.40 -10.12
C HIS A 337 -24.36 -19.00 -10.18
N PRO A 338 -23.16 -18.84 -10.78
CA PRO A 338 -22.55 -17.53 -11.01
C PRO A 338 -23.53 -16.59 -11.70
N LEU A 339 -23.50 -15.31 -11.35
CA LEU A 339 -24.39 -14.32 -11.94
C LEU A 339 -24.22 -14.30 -13.47
N PRO A 340 -25.33 -14.21 -14.23
CA PRO A 340 -25.26 -14.16 -15.68
C PRO A 340 -24.56 -12.86 -16.13
N PRO A 341 -23.91 -12.85 -17.31
CA PRO A 341 -23.17 -11.70 -17.82
C PRO A 341 -24.02 -10.43 -18.02
N ARG A 342 -25.35 -10.57 -18.05
CA ARG A 342 -26.31 -9.44 -18.08
C ARG A 342 -26.40 -8.68 -16.75
N ARG A 343 -26.10 -9.33 -15.63
CA ARG A 343 -26.13 -8.73 -14.29
C ARG A 343 -24.75 -8.26 -13.84
N LEU A 344 -23.73 -9.06 -14.13
CA LEU A 344 -22.35 -8.72 -13.86
C LEU A 344 -21.54 -9.17 -15.06
N ALA A 345 -20.98 -8.23 -15.81
CA ALA A 345 -20.21 -8.55 -17.00
C ALA A 345 -18.99 -9.42 -16.64
N LYS A 346 -18.55 -10.24 -17.61
CA LYS A 346 -17.37 -11.09 -17.42
C LYS A 346 -16.12 -10.20 -17.43
N ALA A 347 -15.28 -10.34 -16.41
CA ALA A 347 -14.06 -9.54 -16.33
C ALA A 347 -13.01 -10.04 -17.34
N ALA A 348 -12.24 -9.10 -17.87
CA ALA A 348 -11.19 -9.36 -18.85
C ALA A 348 -9.80 -9.48 -18.18
N ALA A 349 -9.60 -8.78 -17.07
CA ALA A 349 -8.33 -8.76 -16.33
C ALA A 349 -8.45 -9.53 -14.99
N PRO A 350 -7.36 -10.13 -14.49
CA PRO A 350 -7.33 -10.79 -13.18
C PRO A 350 -7.79 -9.88 -12.03
N GLY A 351 -7.34 -8.62 -12.04
CA GLY A 351 -7.74 -7.62 -11.02
C GLY A 351 -9.22 -7.25 -11.08
N ASP A 352 -9.85 -7.29 -12.26
CA ASP A 352 -11.28 -7.00 -12.39
C ASP A 352 -12.13 -8.16 -11.85
N GLU A 353 -11.69 -9.41 -12.03
CA GLU A 353 -12.35 -10.56 -11.39
C GLU A 353 -12.29 -10.44 -9.87
N LEU A 354 -11.13 -10.06 -9.30
CA LEU A 354 -11.00 -9.82 -7.85
C LEU A 354 -11.93 -8.70 -7.36
N TRP A 355 -11.94 -7.56 -8.05
CA TRP A 355 -12.84 -6.45 -7.72
C TRP A 355 -14.32 -6.87 -7.79
N SER A 356 -14.67 -7.70 -8.77
CA SER A 356 -16.05 -8.17 -8.97
C SER A 356 -16.58 -9.06 -7.86
N ILE A 357 -15.73 -9.62 -7.00
CA ILE A 357 -16.15 -10.53 -5.90
C ILE A 357 -17.13 -9.82 -4.96
N LYS A 358 -16.76 -8.62 -4.48
CA LYS A 358 -17.61 -7.85 -3.57
C LYS A 358 -18.92 -7.47 -4.26
N ALA A 359 -18.85 -7.04 -5.53
CA ALA A 359 -20.03 -6.73 -6.34
C ALA A 359 -20.95 -7.94 -6.52
N ALA A 360 -20.39 -9.12 -6.76
CA ALA A 360 -21.15 -10.36 -6.93
C ALA A 360 -21.87 -10.76 -5.64
N VAL A 361 -21.19 -10.71 -4.49
CA VAL A 361 -21.80 -11.00 -3.18
C VAL A 361 -22.89 -9.98 -2.85
N ASP A 362 -22.64 -8.69 -3.12
CA ASP A 362 -23.62 -7.61 -2.94
C ASP A 362 -24.89 -7.84 -3.79
N MET A 363 -24.73 -8.37 -5.00
CA MET A 363 -25.82 -8.73 -5.92
C MET A 363 -26.48 -10.08 -5.62
N GLY A 364 -26.05 -10.78 -4.58
CA GLY A 364 -26.66 -12.02 -4.10
C GLY A 364 -26.07 -13.31 -4.69
N GLU A 365 -24.84 -13.28 -5.18
CA GLU A 365 -24.07 -14.50 -5.46
C GLU A 365 -23.64 -15.14 -4.12
N PRO A 366 -23.90 -16.45 -3.89
CA PRO A 366 -23.48 -17.11 -2.67
C PRO A 366 -21.96 -17.12 -2.51
N VAL A 367 -21.48 -17.00 -1.27
CA VAL A 367 -20.05 -16.98 -0.93
C VAL A 367 -19.30 -18.21 -1.50
N PRO A 368 -19.82 -19.46 -1.41
CA PRO A 368 -19.16 -20.62 -2.04
C PRO A 368 -19.00 -20.52 -3.56
N VAL A 369 -19.90 -19.79 -4.24
CA VAL A 369 -19.83 -19.56 -5.68
C VAL A 369 -18.80 -18.47 -5.98
N ALA A 370 -18.73 -17.43 -5.16
CA ALA A 370 -17.76 -16.34 -5.28
C ALA A 370 -16.30 -16.81 -5.21
N PHE A 371 -15.99 -17.88 -4.46
CA PHE A 371 -14.66 -18.51 -4.48
C PHE A 371 -14.19 -18.93 -5.88
N ARG A 372 -15.12 -19.26 -6.78
CA ARG A 372 -14.76 -19.59 -8.17
C ARG A 372 -14.09 -18.40 -8.86
N ARG A 373 -14.51 -17.17 -8.57
CA ARG A 373 -13.93 -15.94 -9.14
C ARG A 373 -12.48 -15.73 -8.70
N VAL A 374 -12.19 -16.02 -7.42
CA VAL A 374 -10.83 -16.02 -6.87
C VAL A 374 -9.92 -17.02 -7.60
N HIS A 375 -10.42 -18.21 -7.91
CA HIS A 375 -9.64 -19.20 -8.66
C HIS A 375 -9.52 -18.84 -10.14
N VAL A 376 -10.58 -18.24 -10.72
CA VAL A 376 -10.56 -17.74 -12.10
C VAL A 376 -9.54 -16.62 -12.25
N SER A 377 -9.42 -15.69 -11.30
CA SER A 377 -8.42 -14.63 -11.35
C SER A 377 -6.99 -15.18 -11.40
N LEU A 378 -6.71 -16.25 -10.63
CA LEU A 378 -5.42 -16.96 -10.69
C LEU A 378 -5.23 -17.71 -12.02
N GLY A 379 -6.30 -18.31 -12.56
CA GLY A 379 -6.26 -18.96 -13.87
C GLY A 379 -6.06 -17.99 -15.05
N LEU A 380 -6.47 -16.73 -14.90
CA LEU A 380 -6.21 -15.67 -15.88
C LEU A 380 -4.75 -15.18 -15.86
N LEU A 381 -4.02 -15.39 -14.75
CA LEU A 381 -2.59 -15.06 -14.64
C LEU A 381 -1.73 -16.03 -15.47
N HIS A 382 -2.13 -17.30 -15.51
CA HIS A 382 -1.46 -18.35 -16.28
C HIS A 382 -2.42 -18.88 -17.34
N PRO A 383 -2.63 -18.14 -18.46
CA PRO A 383 -3.42 -18.69 -19.55
C PRO A 383 -2.82 -20.05 -19.93
N PRO A 384 -3.65 -21.09 -20.12
CA PRO A 384 -3.14 -22.41 -20.46
C PRO A 384 -2.25 -22.27 -21.69
N GLN A 385 -0.98 -22.69 -21.58
CA GLN A 385 -0.10 -22.81 -22.73
C GLN A 385 -0.83 -23.66 -23.76
N ASP A 386 -1.15 -23.08 -24.91
CA ASP A 386 -1.80 -23.81 -25.99
C ASP A 386 -0.93 -25.03 -26.32
N LYS A 387 -1.46 -26.24 -26.08
CA LYS A 387 -0.87 -27.52 -26.48
C LYS A 387 -0.98 -27.71 -28.00
N THR A 388 -0.58 -26.71 -28.77
CA THR A 388 -0.48 -26.78 -30.23
C THR A 388 0.95 -26.61 -30.73
N ASP A 389 1.94 -27.02 -29.92
CA ASP A 389 3.25 -27.40 -30.44
C ASP A 389 3.12 -28.71 -31.23
N LYS A 390 2.65 -28.59 -32.47
CA LYS A 390 3.07 -29.50 -33.54
C LYS A 390 4.43 -28.99 -34.03
N PRO A 391 5.49 -29.80 -34.03
CA PRO A 391 6.86 -29.35 -34.25
C PRO A 391 7.22 -29.04 -35.72
N ASP A 392 6.26 -28.81 -36.61
CA ASP A 392 6.52 -28.69 -38.05
C ASP A 392 5.73 -27.54 -38.67
N LYS A 393 6.25 -26.32 -38.54
CA LYS A 393 6.22 -25.26 -39.58
C LYS A 393 6.95 -24.00 -39.10
N PRO A 394 7.92 -23.47 -39.88
CA PRO A 394 8.51 -22.18 -39.59
C PRO A 394 7.51 -21.05 -39.90
N ASP A 395 7.21 -20.28 -38.86
CA ASP A 395 6.95 -18.84 -38.82
C ASP A 395 6.01 -18.24 -39.87
N LYS A 396 4.71 -18.22 -39.53
CA LYS A 396 3.89 -17.02 -39.75
C LYS A 396 3.69 -16.35 -38.39
N PRO A 397 3.91 -15.03 -38.26
CA PRO A 397 3.59 -14.31 -37.04
C PRO A 397 2.07 -14.17 -36.94
N ASP A 398 1.39 -15.22 -36.49
CA ASP A 398 -0.04 -15.16 -36.20
C ASP A 398 -0.25 -14.23 -34.99
N GLY A 399 -0.90 -13.09 -35.26
CA GLY A 399 -1.27 -12.06 -34.30
C GLY A 399 -2.37 -12.48 -33.32
N SER A 400 -2.42 -13.75 -32.89
CA SER A 400 -3.35 -14.20 -31.86
C SER A 400 -2.83 -13.79 -30.48
N ARG A 401 -3.28 -12.60 -30.04
CA ARG A 401 -3.60 -12.29 -28.65
C ARG A 401 -2.58 -12.77 -27.60
N HIS A 402 -1.33 -12.37 -27.72
CA HIS A 402 -0.54 -12.11 -26.51
C HIS A 402 -1.14 -10.87 -25.85
N VAL A 403 -2.24 -11.06 -25.12
CA VAL A 403 -2.70 -10.11 -24.11
C VAL A 403 -1.62 -10.18 -23.04
N PRO A 404 -0.87 -9.11 -22.75
CA PRO A 404 0.02 -9.10 -21.61
C PRO A 404 -0.81 -9.49 -20.39
N ALA A 405 -0.44 -10.58 -19.72
CA ALA A 405 -1.14 -11.05 -18.53
C ALA A 405 -1.25 -9.86 -17.56
N GLY A 406 -2.48 -9.46 -17.21
CA GLY A 406 -2.68 -8.41 -16.23
C GLY A 406 -1.97 -8.79 -14.93
N HIS A 407 -1.31 -7.84 -14.28
CA HIS A 407 -0.66 -8.08 -13.00
C HIS A 407 -1.73 -8.42 -11.95
N LEU A 408 -1.62 -9.59 -11.33
CA LEU A 408 -2.45 -9.97 -10.18
C LEU A 408 -1.69 -9.60 -8.90
N SER A 409 -2.25 -8.68 -8.10
CA SER A 409 -1.72 -8.45 -6.75
C SER A 409 -2.02 -9.68 -5.89
N LEU A 410 -0.97 -10.40 -5.50
CA LEU A 410 -1.05 -11.52 -4.56
C LEU A 410 -1.58 -11.08 -3.17
N PRO A 411 -1.16 -9.92 -2.60
CA PRO A 411 -1.78 -9.39 -1.39
C PRO A 411 -3.31 -9.23 -1.54
N ALA A 412 -3.77 -8.60 -2.62
CA ALA A 412 -5.21 -8.40 -2.86
C ALA A 412 -5.96 -9.73 -3.08
N TRP A 413 -5.31 -10.73 -3.67
CA TRP A 413 -5.86 -12.08 -3.82
C TRP A 413 -6.07 -12.76 -2.47
N HIS A 414 -5.09 -12.68 -1.57
CA HIS A 414 -5.21 -13.20 -0.20
C HIS A 414 -6.24 -12.42 0.63
N ALA A 415 -6.27 -11.10 0.52
CA ALA A 415 -7.27 -10.25 1.18
C ALA A 415 -8.71 -10.63 0.76
N ALA A 416 -8.93 -10.88 -0.54
CA ALA A 416 -10.22 -11.35 -1.03
C ALA A 416 -10.62 -12.72 -0.47
N GLN A 417 -9.66 -13.64 -0.31
CA GLN A 417 -9.92 -14.94 0.32
C GLN A 417 -10.26 -14.81 1.80
N ALA A 418 -9.52 -13.98 2.54
CA ALA A 418 -9.78 -13.72 3.94
C ALA A 418 -11.22 -13.22 4.15
N GLY A 419 -11.67 -12.25 3.34
CA GLY A 419 -13.03 -11.73 3.39
C GLY A 419 -14.10 -12.82 3.13
N LEU A 420 -13.90 -13.71 2.16
CA LEU A 420 -14.85 -14.79 1.88
C LEU A 420 -14.87 -15.86 2.98
N TRP A 421 -13.71 -16.22 3.54
CA TRP A 421 -13.64 -17.15 4.68
C TRP A 421 -14.28 -16.58 5.93
N ALA A 422 -14.10 -15.29 6.19
CA ALA A 422 -14.77 -14.58 7.27
C ALA A 422 -16.30 -14.60 7.08
N MET A 423 -16.80 -14.37 5.86
CA MET A 423 -18.24 -14.49 5.57
C MET A 423 -18.79 -15.91 5.76
N LEU A 424 -17.98 -16.95 5.49
CA LEU A 424 -18.32 -18.34 5.81
C LEU A 424 -18.17 -18.67 7.30
N GLY A 425 -17.67 -17.76 8.13
CA GLY A 425 -17.44 -18.01 9.56
C GLY A 425 -16.22 -18.88 9.87
N SER A 426 -15.26 -19.00 8.95
CA SER A 426 -13.97 -19.67 9.22
C SER A 426 -12.92 -18.63 9.58
N GLU A 427 -12.77 -18.35 10.87
CA GLU A 427 -11.81 -17.37 11.40
C GLU A 427 -10.36 -17.80 11.16
N THR A 428 -10.03 -19.08 11.38
CA THR A 428 -8.66 -19.58 11.23
C THR A 428 -8.11 -19.44 9.80
N LEU A 429 -8.96 -19.69 8.79
CA LEU A 429 -8.57 -19.50 7.39
C LEU A 429 -8.55 -18.03 7.00
N ALA A 430 -9.44 -17.22 7.58
CA ALA A 430 -9.40 -15.77 7.40
C ALA A 430 -8.08 -15.20 7.95
N ASP A 431 -7.72 -15.52 9.20
CA ASP A 431 -6.47 -15.12 9.85
C ASP A 431 -5.24 -15.52 9.02
N MET A 432 -5.18 -16.78 8.58
CA MET A 432 -4.08 -17.27 7.75
C MET A 432 -3.91 -16.44 6.47
N HIS A 433 -5.00 -16.12 5.79
CA HIS A 433 -4.94 -15.32 4.55
C HIS A 433 -4.67 -13.84 4.81
N GLU A 434 -5.14 -13.26 5.91
CA GLU A 434 -4.78 -11.90 6.34
C GLU A 434 -3.26 -11.81 6.62
N GLU A 435 -2.69 -12.80 7.32
CA GLU A 435 -1.25 -12.88 7.59
C GLU A 435 -0.43 -13.02 6.30
N MET A 436 -0.89 -13.87 5.36
CA MET A 436 -0.23 -13.99 4.05
C MET A 436 -0.30 -12.71 3.23
N ALA A 437 -1.39 -11.95 3.33
CA ALA A 437 -1.51 -10.66 2.64
C ALA A 437 -0.55 -9.62 3.23
N LEU A 438 -0.45 -9.53 4.57
CA LEU A 438 0.42 -8.58 5.26
C LEU A 438 1.91 -8.93 5.14
N ALA A 439 2.27 -10.21 5.00
CA ALA A 439 3.65 -10.65 4.87
C ALA A 439 4.23 -10.50 3.44
N ALA A 440 3.42 -10.08 2.47
CA ALA A 440 3.83 -10.00 1.07
C ALA A 440 4.73 -8.77 0.80
N PRO A 441 5.82 -8.90 0.02
CA PRO A 441 6.76 -7.80 -0.24
C PRO A 441 6.20 -6.70 -1.15
N ASP A 442 5.19 -7.00 -1.96
CA ASP A 442 4.56 -6.07 -2.91
C ASP A 442 3.25 -5.47 -2.36
N LEU A 443 3.11 -5.38 -1.03
CA LEU A 443 1.91 -4.89 -0.38
C LEU A 443 1.74 -3.38 -0.64
N ASP A 444 0.59 -3.02 -1.18
CA ASP A 444 0.12 -1.65 -1.32
C ASP A 444 -0.55 -1.15 -0.03
N ASP A 445 -0.39 0.14 0.28
CA ASP A 445 -0.94 0.77 1.48
C ASP A 445 -2.47 0.64 1.56
N GLU A 446 -3.15 0.70 0.42
CA GLU A 446 -4.61 0.58 0.36
C GLU A 446 -5.07 -0.83 0.77
N THR A 447 -4.49 -1.88 0.18
CA THR A 447 -4.78 -3.27 0.57
C THR A 447 -4.37 -3.56 2.01
N ARG A 448 -3.25 -2.99 2.47
CA ARG A 448 -2.81 -3.10 3.88
C ARG A 448 -3.88 -2.58 4.83
N VAL A 449 -4.35 -1.36 4.61
CA VAL A 449 -5.42 -0.76 5.43
C VAL A 449 -6.69 -1.60 5.34
N ASP A 450 -7.11 -2.02 4.15
CA ASP A 450 -8.33 -2.82 3.98
C ASP A 450 -8.27 -4.16 4.75
N VAL A 451 -7.13 -4.84 4.76
CA VAL A 451 -6.92 -6.08 5.55
C VAL A 451 -6.98 -5.79 7.05
N LEU A 452 -6.33 -4.72 7.51
CA LEU A 452 -6.34 -4.33 8.93
C LEU A 452 -7.74 -3.94 9.41
N LEU A 453 -8.50 -3.19 8.61
CA LEU A 453 -9.87 -2.81 8.94
C LEU A 453 -10.79 -4.05 8.99
N ALA A 454 -10.69 -4.95 8.02
CA ALA A 454 -11.46 -6.19 8.00
C ALA A 454 -11.15 -7.08 9.22
N ARG A 455 -9.86 -7.19 9.59
CA ARG A 455 -9.41 -7.93 10.77
C ARG A 455 -9.94 -7.31 12.06
N ALA A 456 -9.85 -5.99 12.21
CA ALA A 456 -10.38 -5.27 13.37
C ALA A 456 -11.90 -5.46 13.51
N GLU A 457 -12.65 -5.36 12.41
CA GLU A 457 -14.09 -5.58 12.43
C GLU A 457 -14.46 -7.00 12.87
N ARG A 458 -13.71 -8.01 12.40
CA ARG A 458 -13.92 -9.42 12.80
C ARG A 458 -13.63 -9.64 14.29
N ILE A 459 -12.48 -9.16 14.77
CA ILE A 459 -12.12 -9.24 16.20
C ILE A 459 -13.16 -8.52 17.07
N ALA A 460 -13.71 -7.39 16.59
CA ALA A 460 -14.77 -6.67 17.29
C ALA A 460 -16.11 -7.43 17.31
N ILE A 461 -16.46 -8.19 16.25
CA ILE A 461 -17.65 -9.05 16.24
C ILE A 461 -17.54 -10.17 17.28
N GLU A 462 -16.35 -10.69 17.52
CA GLU A 462 -16.10 -11.68 18.57
C GLU A 462 -16.20 -11.09 19.99
N GLY A 463 -16.27 -9.76 20.13
CA GLY A 463 -16.35 -9.04 21.40
C GLY A 463 -14.99 -8.69 22.01
N ARG A 464 -13.89 -8.89 21.28
CA ARG A 464 -12.52 -8.54 21.73
C ARG A 464 -12.17 -7.10 21.37
N TYR A 465 -12.93 -6.14 21.91
CA TYR A 465 -12.84 -4.72 21.51
C TYR A 465 -11.47 -4.08 21.76
N ASP A 466 -10.80 -4.40 22.87
CA ASP A 466 -9.47 -3.86 23.16
C ASP A 466 -8.42 -4.32 22.16
N ALA A 467 -8.48 -5.58 21.70
CA ALA A 467 -7.59 -6.11 20.68
C ALA A 467 -7.86 -5.47 19.30
N ALA A 468 -9.14 -5.21 18.97
CA ALA A 468 -9.50 -4.50 17.74
C ALA A 468 -9.00 -3.04 17.78
N LEU A 469 -9.17 -2.34 18.90
CA LEU A 469 -8.67 -0.98 19.08
C LEU A 469 -7.14 -0.93 19.09
N SER A 470 -6.45 -1.88 19.73
CA SER A 470 -4.99 -1.91 19.71
C SER A 470 -4.44 -2.08 18.29
N LEU A 471 -5.12 -2.86 17.44
CA LEU A 471 -4.74 -3.03 16.04
C LEU A 471 -4.98 -1.75 15.23
N LEU A 472 -6.13 -1.09 15.44
CA LEU A 472 -6.47 0.15 14.72
C LEU A 472 -5.62 1.35 15.17
N LEU A 473 -5.24 1.41 16.45
CA LEU A 473 -4.50 2.54 17.03
C LEU A 473 -2.98 2.33 17.04
N ASP A 474 -2.49 1.26 16.42
CA ASP A 474 -1.06 1.00 16.30
C ASP A 474 -0.36 2.06 15.42
N SER A 475 0.90 2.38 15.71
CA SER A 475 1.65 3.41 14.97
C SER A 475 1.69 3.08 13.49
N ASP A 476 2.03 1.84 13.16
CA ASP A 476 2.16 1.36 11.78
C ASP A 476 0.84 1.45 10.98
N THR A 477 -0.31 1.41 11.67
CA THR A 477 -1.63 1.53 11.03
C THR A 477 -2.01 2.98 10.78
N VAL A 478 -1.64 3.87 11.71
CA VAL A 478 -1.97 5.30 11.66
C VAL A 478 -0.98 6.07 10.78
N ASP A 479 0.25 5.58 10.67
CA ASP A 479 1.28 6.14 9.81
C ASP A 479 0.92 5.87 8.34
N GLU A 480 1.09 6.90 7.51
CA GLU A 480 0.84 6.89 6.06
C GLU A 480 -0.62 6.80 5.58
N LEU A 481 -1.61 7.06 6.45
CA LEU A 481 -3.02 7.12 6.02
C LEU A 481 -3.29 8.28 5.03
N SER A 482 -3.90 7.97 3.89
CA SER A 482 -4.52 9.00 3.04
C SER A 482 -5.81 9.52 3.68
N LEU A 483 -6.36 10.64 3.20
CA LEU A 483 -7.66 11.14 3.69
C LEU A 483 -8.80 10.13 3.51
N ALA A 484 -8.78 9.37 2.41
CA ALA A 484 -9.76 8.31 2.15
C ALA A 484 -9.61 7.16 3.15
N ASP A 485 -8.36 6.77 3.45
CA ASP A 485 -8.06 5.71 4.42
C ASP A 485 -8.39 6.14 5.84
N TYR A 486 -8.05 7.36 6.22
CA TYR A 486 -8.42 7.97 7.50
C TYR A 486 -9.93 7.91 7.73
N ARG A 487 -10.74 8.20 6.72
CA ARG A 487 -12.22 8.14 6.82
C ARG A 487 -12.70 6.72 7.07
N ARG A 488 -12.18 5.74 6.30
CA ARG A 488 -12.51 4.31 6.48
C ARG A 488 -12.09 3.82 7.87
N TRP A 489 -10.87 4.16 8.27
CA TRP A 489 -10.30 3.86 9.58
C TRP A 489 -11.10 4.48 10.72
N ALA A 490 -11.45 5.76 10.63
CA ALA A 490 -12.24 6.44 11.65
C ALA A 490 -13.63 5.79 11.79
N LEU A 491 -14.28 5.45 10.67
CA LEU A 491 -15.56 4.73 10.69
C LEU A 491 -15.45 3.36 11.36
N ALA A 492 -14.39 2.60 11.09
CA ALA A 492 -14.14 1.32 11.74
C ALA A 492 -13.93 1.52 13.26
N THR A 493 -13.07 2.46 13.66
CA THR A 493 -12.79 2.80 15.07
C THR A 493 -14.06 3.20 15.82
N TRP A 494 -14.88 4.08 15.24
CA TRP A 494 -16.17 4.44 15.82
C TRP A 494 -17.12 3.26 15.87
N GLY A 495 -17.10 2.38 14.87
CA GLY A 495 -17.90 1.16 14.84
C GLY A 495 -17.51 0.14 15.91
N VAL A 496 -16.25 0.08 16.32
CA VAL A 496 -15.79 -0.76 17.44
C VAL A 496 -16.31 -0.19 18.76
N LEU A 497 -16.14 1.12 18.99
CA LEU A 497 -16.62 1.79 20.21
C LEU A 497 -18.15 1.75 20.34
N ASP A 498 -18.88 1.97 19.24
CA ASP A 498 -20.35 1.91 19.20
C ASP A 498 -20.86 0.51 19.55
N ARG A 499 -20.20 -0.54 19.05
CA ARG A 499 -20.51 -1.94 19.40
C ARG A 499 -20.24 -2.22 20.88
N GLU A 500 -19.09 -1.81 21.39
CA GLU A 500 -18.71 -1.98 22.81
C GLU A 500 -19.71 -1.27 23.74
N ALA A 501 -20.02 0.00 23.45
CA ALA A 501 -20.96 0.79 24.24
C ALA A 501 -22.41 0.24 24.16
N THR A 502 -22.83 -0.23 22.99
CA THR A 502 -24.14 -0.87 22.80
C THR A 502 -24.22 -2.18 23.59
N LEU A 503 -23.16 -3.00 23.57
CA LEU A 503 -23.12 -4.26 24.32
C LEU A 503 -23.14 -4.03 25.84
N ALA A 504 -22.43 -2.99 26.30
CA ALA A 504 -22.40 -2.58 27.71
C ALA A 504 -23.69 -1.87 28.16
N ALA A 505 -24.58 -1.49 27.23
CA ALA A 505 -25.75 -0.66 27.47
C ALA A 505 -25.41 0.68 28.16
N ASP A 506 -24.28 1.29 27.81
CA ASP A 506 -23.81 2.57 28.37
C ASP A 506 -24.31 3.75 27.52
N SER A 507 -25.39 4.39 27.98
CA SER A 507 -25.98 5.55 27.30
C SER A 507 -25.06 6.77 27.26
N ASP A 508 -24.21 6.94 28.28
CA ASP A 508 -23.34 8.11 28.40
C ASP A 508 -22.18 7.99 27.40
N ALA A 509 -21.60 6.79 27.27
CA ALA A 509 -20.61 6.50 26.23
C ALA A 509 -21.18 6.72 24.82
N LEU A 510 -22.40 6.23 24.54
CA LEU A 510 -23.07 6.44 23.25
C LEU A 510 -23.32 7.93 22.96
N ALA A 511 -23.71 8.72 23.97
CA ALA A 511 -23.89 10.16 23.81
C ALA A 511 -22.55 10.87 23.48
N VAL A 512 -21.46 10.47 24.14
CA VAL A 512 -20.11 10.98 23.86
C VAL A 512 -19.66 10.62 22.45
N ILE A 513 -19.84 9.36 22.02
CA ILE A 513 -19.48 8.90 20.68
C ILE A 513 -20.25 9.70 19.62
N ASN A 514 -21.56 9.88 19.79
CA ASN A 514 -22.39 10.65 18.87
C ASN A 514 -22.01 12.14 18.83
N GLY A 515 -21.52 12.70 19.94
CA GLY A 515 -21.04 14.09 19.99
C GLY A 515 -19.65 14.29 19.36
N LEU A 516 -18.79 13.26 19.38
CA LEU A 516 -17.44 13.30 18.80
C LEU A 516 -17.43 12.95 17.30
N ARG A 517 -18.40 12.16 16.85
CA ARG A 517 -18.52 11.76 15.44
C ARG A 517 -18.98 12.95 14.59
N ALA A 518 -18.35 13.14 13.43
CA ALA A 518 -18.89 14.04 12.41
C ALA A 518 -20.30 13.58 11.97
N ALA A 519 -21.18 14.52 11.62
CA ALA A 519 -22.56 14.20 11.24
C ALA A 519 -22.60 13.08 10.17
N PRO A 520 -23.48 12.05 10.31
CA PRO A 520 -23.45 10.83 9.52
C PRO A 520 -23.86 10.97 8.04
N ALA A 521 -23.83 12.17 7.46
CA ALA A 521 -24.40 12.46 6.15
C ALA A 521 -23.42 12.42 4.96
N THR A 522 -22.10 12.31 5.18
CA THR A 522 -21.14 12.57 4.11
C THR A 522 -20.51 11.34 3.47
N ILE A 523 -20.68 10.10 3.93
CA ILE A 523 -20.03 8.94 3.31
C ILE A 523 -21.07 7.90 2.91
N SER A 524 -21.21 7.69 1.60
CA SER A 524 -22.16 6.73 1.04
C SER A 524 -21.51 5.88 -0.04
N ARG A 525 -21.98 4.65 -0.14
CA ARG A 525 -21.63 3.75 -1.23
C ARG A 525 -22.65 3.91 -2.36
N LEU A 526 -22.20 4.38 -3.51
CA LEU A 526 -23.08 4.64 -4.64
C LEU A 526 -23.64 3.35 -5.24
N GLY A 527 -22.84 2.29 -5.41
CA GLY A 527 -23.25 1.02 -6.04
C GLY A 527 -22.54 -0.23 -5.50
N PRO A 528 -22.88 -1.43 -6.00
CA PRO A 528 -22.24 -2.69 -5.60
C PRO A 528 -20.79 -2.73 -6.05
N GLY A 529 -19.93 -3.41 -5.28
CA GLY A 529 -18.48 -3.43 -5.51
C GLY A 529 -17.73 -2.14 -5.17
N GLY A 530 -18.37 -0.97 -5.30
CA GLY A 530 -17.70 0.33 -5.19
C GLY A 530 -17.17 0.67 -3.79
N PRO A 531 -16.15 1.55 -3.69
CA PRO A 531 -15.64 2.07 -2.43
C PRO A 531 -16.67 3.01 -1.77
N LEU A 532 -16.45 3.29 -0.48
CA LEU A 532 -17.14 4.35 0.22
C LEU A 532 -16.60 5.70 -0.27
N ARG A 533 -17.48 6.64 -0.64
CA ARG A 533 -17.10 7.97 -1.16
C ARG A 533 -17.80 9.08 -0.41
N ASP A 534 -17.17 10.25 -0.41
CA ASP A 534 -17.75 11.44 0.18
C ASP A 534 -18.83 12.06 -0.71
N ALA A 535 -19.97 12.37 -0.12
CA ALA A 535 -20.92 13.32 -0.68
C ALA A 535 -20.31 14.72 -0.52
N PHE A 536 -19.69 15.21 -1.60
CA PHE A 536 -19.05 16.53 -1.62
C PHE A 536 -20.04 17.68 -1.42
N ASP A 537 -21.33 17.44 -1.58
CA ASP A 537 -22.35 18.45 -1.42
C ASP A 537 -23.56 17.86 -0.64
N PRO A 538 -23.80 18.30 0.60
CA PRO A 538 -25.00 17.91 1.33
C PRO A 538 -26.28 18.57 0.77
N ASP A 539 -26.14 19.65 -0.03
CA ASP A 539 -27.25 20.48 -0.49
C ASP A 539 -27.56 20.34 -2.00
N GLU A 540 -26.64 19.81 -2.82
CA GLU A 540 -26.96 19.41 -4.19
C GLU A 540 -27.49 17.96 -4.22
N PRO A 541 -28.81 17.74 -4.46
CA PRO A 541 -29.26 16.44 -4.91
C PRO A 541 -28.66 16.23 -6.29
N TYR A 542 -27.52 15.54 -6.38
CA TYR A 542 -27.16 14.86 -7.62
C TYR A 542 -28.44 14.18 -8.11
N ASN A 543 -28.83 14.49 -9.35
CA ASN A 543 -29.98 13.92 -10.05
C ASN A 543 -29.87 12.38 -10.23
N THR A 544 -29.13 11.68 -9.38
CA THR A 544 -29.34 10.26 -9.15
C THR A 544 -30.75 10.08 -8.56
N PRO A 545 -31.66 9.42 -9.28
CA PRO A 545 -33.02 9.20 -8.78
C PRO A 545 -32.94 8.50 -7.41
N PRO A 546 -33.89 8.73 -6.49
CA PRO A 546 -33.95 7.99 -5.23
C PRO A 546 -33.91 6.50 -5.60
N ARG A 547 -32.80 5.82 -5.28
CA ARG A 547 -32.60 4.41 -5.62
C ARG A 547 -33.62 3.60 -4.80
N ARG A 548 -34.83 3.43 -5.34
CA ARG A 548 -35.97 2.69 -4.77
C ARG A 548 -35.71 1.17 -4.86
N GLY A 549 -34.51 0.72 -4.50
CA GLY A 549 -34.04 -0.66 -4.70
C GLY A 549 -33.29 -1.18 -3.49
N ILE A 550 -33.29 -2.51 -3.30
CA ILE A 550 -32.37 -3.16 -2.37
C ILE A 550 -30.99 -3.08 -3.01
N THR A 551 -30.09 -2.34 -2.37
CA THR A 551 -28.75 -2.09 -2.91
C THR A 551 -27.80 -3.26 -2.67
N PHE A 552 -27.87 -3.91 -1.49
CA PHE A 552 -26.91 -4.94 -1.09
C PHE A 552 -27.58 -6.10 -0.34
N ALA A 553 -27.36 -7.34 -0.79
CA ALA A 553 -27.91 -8.55 -0.18
C ALA A 553 -27.48 -8.71 1.29
N HIS A 554 -26.18 -8.55 1.53
CA HIS A 554 -25.59 -8.58 2.87
C HIS A 554 -26.14 -7.47 3.78
N GLY A 555 -26.27 -6.25 3.24
CA GLY A 555 -26.85 -5.10 3.95
C GLY A 555 -28.31 -5.33 4.34
N GLN A 556 -29.09 -6.02 3.51
CA GLN A 556 -30.46 -6.36 3.84
C GLN A 556 -30.54 -7.34 5.01
N VAL A 557 -29.72 -8.40 5.03
CA VAL A 557 -29.68 -9.38 6.13
C VAL A 557 -29.33 -8.68 7.44
N THR A 558 -28.26 -7.88 7.46
CA THR A 558 -27.84 -7.14 8.66
C THR A 558 -28.89 -6.12 9.11
N SER A 559 -29.56 -5.43 8.19
CA SER A 559 -30.65 -4.50 8.52
C SER A 559 -31.87 -5.21 9.11
N ALA A 560 -32.23 -6.40 8.59
CA ALA A 560 -33.35 -7.19 9.06
C ALA A 560 -33.07 -7.76 10.46
N LEU A 561 -31.86 -8.27 10.69
CA LEU A 561 -31.44 -8.71 12.02
C LEU A 561 -31.44 -7.55 13.03
N ARG A 562 -30.87 -6.39 12.68
CA ARG A 562 -30.88 -5.21 13.56
C ARG A 562 -32.30 -4.74 13.89
N ARG A 563 -33.24 -4.79 12.93
CA ARG A 563 -34.65 -4.49 13.18
C ARG A 563 -35.27 -5.51 14.11
N ALA A 564 -35.06 -6.80 13.86
CA ALA A 564 -35.56 -7.88 14.71
C ALA A 564 -35.03 -7.77 16.15
N GLU A 565 -33.75 -7.49 16.33
CA GLU A 565 -33.13 -7.31 17.65
C GLU A 565 -33.69 -6.10 18.40
N LYS A 566 -33.88 -4.97 17.72
CA LYS A 566 -34.52 -3.79 18.31
C LYS A 566 -35.96 -4.10 18.74
N LEU A 567 -36.71 -4.83 17.92
CA LEU A 567 -38.08 -5.22 18.23
C LEU A 567 -38.12 -6.19 19.42
N LEU A 568 -37.23 -7.17 19.47
CA LEU A 568 -37.07 -8.09 20.60
C LEU A 568 -36.72 -7.35 21.90
N ALA A 569 -35.78 -6.40 21.83
CA ALA A 569 -35.41 -5.57 22.98
C ALA A 569 -36.57 -4.69 23.47
N SER A 570 -37.47 -4.26 22.58
CA SER A 570 -38.70 -3.54 22.94
C SER A 570 -39.86 -4.44 23.39
N HIS A 571 -39.64 -5.76 23.52
CA HIS A 571 -40.68 -6.75 23.81
C HIS A 571 -41.87 -6.70 22.83
N ALA A 572 -41.61 -6.42 21.56
CA ALA A 572 -42.64 -6.42 20.53
C ALA A 572 -43.23 -7.84 20.35
N PRO A 573 -44.52 -7.96 19.98
CA PRO A 573 -45.14 -9.27 19.82
C PRO A 573 -44.49 -10.06 18.68
N ALA A 574 -44.35 -11.37 18.87
CA ALA A 574 -43.57 -12.24 17.98
C ALA A 574 -43.97 -12.19 16.50
N HIS A 575 -45.24 -11.93 16.17
CA HIS A 575 -45.73 -11.82 14.80
C HIS A 575 -45.14 -10.63 14.02
N LEU A 576 -44.66 -9.58 14.70
CA LEU A 576 -43.97 -8.45 14.07
C LEU A 576 -42.48 -8.72 13.85
N VAL A 577 -41.88 -9.56 14.68
CA VAL A 577 -40.44 -9.90 14.63
C VAL A 577 -40.16 -11.00 13.61
N LEU A 578 -41.06 -12.00 13.55
CA LEU A 578 -40.88 -13.22 12.76
C LEU A 578 -40.59 -12.97 11.27
N PRO A 579 -41.25 -12.03 10.56
CA PRO A 579 -40.94 -11.79 9.14
C PRO A 579 -39.50 -11.33 8.90
N ASP A 580 -38.97 -10.44 9.74
CA ASP A 580 -37.60 -9.94 9.63
C ASP A 580 -36.58 -11.05 9.93
N VAL A 581 -36.83 -11.87 10.97
CA VAL A 581 -35.96 -13.00 11.35
C VAL A 581 -35.96 -14.09 10.28
N LEU A 582 -37.13 -14.52 9.80
CA LEU A 582 -37.23 -15.55 8.77
C LEU A 582 -36.62 -15.09 7.44
N SER A 583 -36.83 -13.82 7.07
CA SER A 583 -36.18 -13.25 5.88
C SER A 583 -34.66 -13.24 6.04
N ALA A 584 -34.14 -12.85 7.20
CA ALA A 584 -32.69 -12.84 7.44
C ALA A 584 -32.10 -14.25 7.43
N LEU A 585 -32.78 -15.23 8.04
CA LEU A 585 -32.37 -16.63 8.07
C LEU A 585 -32.34 -17.26 6.67
N GLN A 586 -33.42 -17.08 5.90
CA GLN A 586 -33.50 -17.61 4.54
C GLN A 586 -32.39 -17.04 3.66
N LEU A 587 -32.18 -15.72 3.72
CA LEU A 587 -31.17 -15.04 2.92
C LEU A 587 -29.76 -15.41 3.36
N SER A 588 -29.44 -15.39 4.65
CA SER A 588 -28.12 -15.78 5.16
C SER A 588 -27.77 -17.23 4.83
N ALA A 589 -28.72 -18.16 4.97
CA ALA A 589 -28.52 -19.56 4.57
C ALA A 589 -28.26 -19.70 3.07
N SER A 590 -29.03 -19.00 2.24
CA SER A 590 -28.88 -19.07 0.78
C SER A 590 -27.60 -18.44 0.26
N LEU A 591 -27.12 -17.37 0.92
CA LEU A 591 -25.87 -16.68 0.57
C LEU A 591 -24.63 -17.36 1.17
N GLY A 592 -24.80 -18.25 2.15
CA GLY A 592 -23.68 -18.84 2.89
C GLY A 592 -23.04 -17.89 3.91
N LEU A 593 -23.82 -16.97 4.48
CA LEU A 593 -23.38 -16.02 5.51
C LEU A 593 -23.56 -16.64 6.89
N TRP A 594 -22.65 -17.54 7.28
CA TRP A 594 -22.84 -18.37 8.47
C TRP A 594 -22.89 -17.61 9.80
N PRO A 595 -22.06 -16.56 10.04
CA PRO A 595 -22.16 -15.77 11.27
C PRO A 595 -23.51 -15.04 11.42
N LEU A 596 -24.07 -14.56 10.30
CA LEU A 596 -25.40 -13.94 10.31
C LEU A 596 -26.52 -14.97 10.45
N TYR A 597 -26.30 -16.19 9.92
CA TYR A 597 -27.23 -17.30 10.10
C TYR A 597 -27.29 -17.76 11.57
N THR A 598 -26.14 -17.86 12.26
CA THR A 598 -26.12 -18.20 13.69
C THR A 598 -26.82 -17.14 14.52
N SER A 599 -26.50 -15.86 14.32
CA SER A 599 -27.19 -14.73 14.97
C SER A 599 -28.70 -14.74 14.69
N GLY A 600 -29.11 -14.97 13.44
CA GLY A 600 -30.53 -15.11 13.07
C GLY A 600 -31.21 -16.32 13.72
N THR A 601 -30.49 -17.41 13.95
CA THR A 601 -31.03 -18.61 14.62
C THR A 601 -31.25 -18.34 16.11
N LEU A 602 -30.35 -17.59 16.74
CA LEU A 602 -30.53 -17.14 18.13
C LEU A 602 -31.71 -16.17 18.24
N ALA A 603 -31.84 -15.22 17.32
CA ALA A 603 -33.01 -14.34 17.25
C ALA A 603 -34.33 -15.12 17.05
N LEU A 604 -34.32 -16.19 16.24
CA LEU A 604 -35.46 -17.09 16.11
C LEU A 604 -35.78 -17.81 17.42
N ALA A 605 -34.77 -18.35 18.11
CA ALA A 605 -34.97 -19.02 19.40
C ALA A 605 -35.56 -18.06 20.45
N ASP A 606 -35.11 -16.80 20.51
CA ASP A 606 -35.71 -15.74 21.33
C ASP A 606 -37.19 -15.51 20.96
N THR A 607 -37.52 -15.41 19.66
CA THR A 607 -38.92 -15.24 19.24
C THR A 607 -39.80 -16.46 19.59
N LEU A 608 -39.24 -17.68 19.52
CA LEU A 608 -39.96 -18.91 19.88
C LEU A 608 -40.25 -18.98 21.38
N LEU A 609 -39.32 -18.51 22.22
CA LEU A 609 -39.57 -18.34 23.66
C LEU A 609 -40.71 -17.34 23.91
N ALA A 610 -40.73 -16.22 23.18
CA ALA A 610 -41.83 -15.25 23.28
C ALA A 610 -43.18 -15.78 22.79
N MET A 611 -43.18 -16.88 22.01
CA MET A 611 -44.38 -17.59 21.55
C MET A 611 -44.77 -18.78 22.44
N ASP A 612 -44.11 -18.96 23.59
CA ASP A 612 -44.34 -20.07 24.51
C ASP A 612 -44.05 -21.46 23.88
N LEU A 613 -42.97 -21.55 23.08
CA LEU A 613 -42.51 -22.78 22.44
C LEU A 613 -41.09 -23.17 22.90
N PRO A 614 -40.85 -23.42 24.21
CA PRO A 614 -39.51 -23.57 24.77
C PRO A 614 -38.76 -24.80 24.25
N ALA A 615 -39.45 -25.92 24.00
CA ALA A 615 -38.81 -27.12 23.42
C ALA A 615 -38.19 -26.86 22.04
N LYS A 616 -38.84 -26.04 21.21
CA LYS A 616 -38.32 -25.68 19.88
C LYS A 616 -37.18 -24.66 19.98
N ALA A 617 -37.30 -23.70 20.88
CA ALA A 617 -36.24 -22.73 21.13
C ALA A 617 -34.94 -23.41 21.58
N GLU A 618 -35.03 -24.38 22.50
CA GLU A 618 -33.88 -25.17 22.96
C GLU A 618 -33.25 -25.97 21.82
N ALA A 619 -34.06 -26.61 20.98
CA ALA A 619 -33.57 -27.39 19.84
C ALA A 619 -32.80 -26.53 18.83
N GLU A 620 -33.31 -25.33 18.51
CA GLU A 620 -32.63 -24.42 17.57
C GLU A 620 -31.35 -23.82 18.17
N ALA A 621 -31.36 -23.45 19.45
CA ALA A 621 -30.16 -22.95 20.14
C ALA A 621 -29.08 -24.06 20.27
N ALA A 622 -29.47 -25.29 20.60
CA ALA A 622 -28.57 -26.43 20.69
C ALA A 622 -27.94 -26.78 19.33
N ARG A 623 -28.68 -26.60 18.22
CA ARG A 623 -28.18 -26.90 16.86
C ARG A 623 -26.99 -26.04 16.45
N VAL A 624 -26.92 -24.80 16.93
CA VAL A 624 -25.83 -23.87 16.57
C VAL A 624 -24.72 -23.81 17.62
N TRP A 625 -24.91 -24.43 18.79
CA TRP A 625 -24.05 -24.31 19.97
C TRP A 625 -22.54 -24.46 19.67
N ASP A 626 -22.14 -25.53 18.99
CA ASP A 626 -20.72 -25.84 18.72
C ASP A 626 -20.02 -24.78 17.84
N ARG A 627 -20.81 -24.01 17.09
CA ARG A 627 -20.34 -22.98 16.15
C ARG A 627 -20.32 -21.57 16.75
N LEU A 628 -20.92 -21.38 17.92
CA LEU A 628 -20.97 -20.06 18.56
C LEU A 628 -19.62 -19.70 19.18
N ARG A 629 -19.29 -18.41 19.14
CA ARG A 629 -18.09 -17.83 19.75
C ARG A 629 -18.45 -16.47 20.37
N GLY A 630 -17.64 -16.01 21.31
CA GLY A 630 -17.79 -14.69 21.92
C GLY A 630 -19.16 -14.44 22.55
N VAL A 631 -19.70 -13.24 22.31
CA VAL A 631 -20.97 -12.74 22.87
C VAL A 631 -22.17 -13.63 22.53
N ASP A 632 -22.17 -14.27 21.36
CA ASP A 632 -23.29 -15.13 20.93
C ASP A 632 -23.43 -16.37 21.83
N VAL A 633 -22.34 -16.84 22.45
CA VAL A 633 -22.37 -17.94 23.43
C VAL A 633 -23.13 -17.52 24.69
N ALA A 634 -22.90 -16.30 25.20
CA ALA A 634 -23.62 -15.78 26.36
C ALA A 634 -25.12 -15.67 26.07
N ARG A 635 -25.48 -15.12 24.90
CA ARG A 635 -26.88 -15.01 24.48
C ARG A 635 -27.54 -16.38 24.32
N ALA A 636 -26.88 -17.33 23.67
CA ALA A 636 -27.40 -18.68 23.51
C ALA A 636 -27.55 -19.39 24.85
N ALA A 637 -26.58 -19.27 25.76
CA ALA A 637 -26.66 -19.84 27.10
C ALA A 637 -27.88 -19.29 27.86
N LEU A 638 -28.13 -17.98 27.79
CA LEU A 638 -29.32 -17.36 28.38
C LEU A 638 -30.62 -17.90 27.76
N ILE A 639 -30.70 -18.04 26.44
CA ILE A 639 -31.87 -18.61 25.75
C ILE A 639 -32.13 -20.04 26.22
N ARG A 640 -31.10 -20.87 26.29
CA ARG A 640 -31.20 -22.26 26.75
C ARG A 640 -31.60 -22.36 28.21
N ALA A 641 -31.07 -21.48 29.06
CA ALA A 641 -31.49 -21.38 30.45
C ALA A 641 -32.97 -21.02 30.58
N LYS A 642 -33.45 -20.03 29.82
CA LYS A 642 -34.87 -19.64 29.77
C LYS A 642 -35.76 -20.79 29.27
N ALA A 643 -35.32 -21.49 28.22
CA ALA A 643 -36.04 -22.64 27.67
C ALA A 643 -36.15 -23.79 28.67
N ALA A 644 -35.05 -24.16 29.32
CA ALA A 644 -35.01 -25.22 30.33
C ALA A 644 -35.86 -24.88 31.56
N ALA A 645 -35.82 -23.62 32.03
CA ALA A 645 -36.67 -23.16 33.12
C ALA A 645 -38.17 -23.20 32.75
N ALA A 646 -38.53 -22.80 31.54
CA ALA A 646 -39.90 -22.87 31.05
C ALA A 646 -40.40 -24.32 30.90
N LEU A 647 -39.54 -25.25 30.43
CA LEU A 647 -39.87 -26.68 30.36
C LEU A 647 -40.07 -27.29 31.74
N ALA A 648 -39.25 -26.92 32.72
CA ALA A 648 -39.41 -27.37 34.11
C ALA A 648 -40.74 -26.92 34.75
N LEU A 649 -41.33 -25.84 34.24
CA LEU A 649 -42.60 -25.26 34.70
C LEU A 649 -43.82 -25.70 33.88
N ALA A 650 -43.62 -26.39 32.75
CA ALA A 650 -44.69 -26.76 31.83
C ALA A 650 -45.63 -27.85 32.41
N ASP A 651 -45.09 -28.75 33.24
CA ASP A 651 -45.90 -29.75 33.97
C ASP A 651 -46.31 -29.18 35.34
N ALA A 652 -47.58 -28.78 35.45
CA ALA A 652 -48.14 -28.09 36.62
C ALA A 652 -48.10 -28.90 37.94
N ASP A 653 -47.92 -30.23 37.86
CA ASP A 653 -48.02 -31.14 39.00
C ASP A 653 -46.65 -31.61 39.55
N VAL A 654 -45.55 -31.48 38.78
CA VAL A 654 -44.21 -31.94 39.19
C VAL A 654 -43.14 -30.99 38.67
N LEU A 655 -42.53 -30.21 39.57
CA LEU A 655 -41.32 -29.45 39.28
C LEU A 655 -40.16 -30.43 39.00
N ASP A 656 -39.66 -30.45 37.77
CA ASP A 656 -38.49 -31.25 37.41
C ASP A 656 -37.20 -30.56 37.88
N GLY A 657 -36.74 -30.96 39.07
CA GLY A 657 -35.50 -30.45 39.66
C GLY A 657 -34.26 -30.69 38.79
N SER A 658 -34.28 -31.67 37.87
CA SER A 658 -33.16 -31.91 36.96
C SER A 658 -33.06 -30.83 35.88
N LEU A 659 -34.19 -30.39 35.31
CA LEU A 659 -34.25 -29.31 34.34
C LEU A 659 -33.92 -27.95 34.96
N LEU A 660 -34.32 -27.72 36.23
CA LEU A 660 -33.91 -26.52 36.97
C LEU A 660 -32.39 -26.48 37.21
N ALA A 661 -31.76 -27.62 37.50
CA ALA A 661 -30.30 -27.69 37.62
C ALA A 661 -29.60 -27.39 36.28
N VAL A 662 -30.15 -27.89 35.16
CA VAL A 662 -29.65 -27.57 33.81
C VAL A 662 -29.82 -26.08 33.49
N ALA A 663 -30.97 -25.49 33.81
CA ALA A 663 -31.22 -24.07 33.64
C ALA A 663 -30.23 -23.21 34.45
N ALA A 664 -29.94 -23.60 35.69
CA ALA A 664 -28.95 -22.95 36.53
C ALA A 664 -27.54 -23.02 35.91
N GLY A 665 -27.12 -24.19 35.42
CA GLY A 665 -25.81 -24.35 34.78
C GLY A 665 -25.64 -23.50 33.50
N TYR A 666 -26.68 -23.38 32.69
CA TYR A 666 -26.66 -22.48 31.52
C TYR A 666 -26.70 -21.00 31.92
N ALA A 667 -27.42 -20.63 32.98
CA ALA A 667 -27.39 -19.26 33.50
C ALA A 667 -25.99 -18.91 34.05
N ASP A 668 -25.34 -19.82 34.77
CA ASP A 668 -23.97 -19.63 35.27
C ASP A 668 -22.98 -19.47 34.10
N THR A 669 -23.14 -20.25 33.03
CA THR A 669 -22.36 -20.10 31.79
C THR A 669 -22.60 -18.74 31.14
N ALA A 670 -23.86 -18.27 31.08
CA ALA A 670 -24.21 -16.97 30.51
C ALA A 670 -23.63 -15.80 31.33
N ILE A 671 -23.55 -15.94 32.66
CA ILE A 671 -22.92 -14.98 33.55
C ILE A 671 -21.41 -14.94 33.31
N GLN A 672 -20.74 -16.10 33.33
CA GLN A 672 -19.30 -16.20 33.14
C GLN A 672 -18.86 -15.60 31.80
N VAL A 673 -19.51 -16.00 30.71
CA VAL A 673 -19.20 -15.47 29.37
C VAL A 673 -19.64 -14.00 29.26
N GLY A 674 -20.76 -13.62 29.89
CA GLY A 674 -21.21 -12.23 29.94
C GLY A 674 -20.21 -11.31 30.64
N ASP A 675 -19.54 -11.79 31.70
CA ASP A 675 -18.47 -11.08 32.41
C ASP A 675 -17.21 -10.97 31.56
N GLU A 676 -16.82 -12.04 30.85
CA GLU A 676 -15.64 -12.05 29.96
C GLU A 676 -15.75 -11.03 28.82
N TYR A 677 -16.93 -10.91 28.19
CA TYR A 677 -17.14 -10.05 27.02
C TYR A 677 -17.86 -8.73 27.33
N GLY A 678 -18.18 -8.45 28.59
CA GLY A 678 -18.86 -7.20 29.00
C GLY A 678 -20.33 -7.09 28.56
N ALA A 679 -21.01 -8.21 28.30
CA ALA A 679 -22.41 -8.27 27.88
C ALA A 679 -23.38 -8.06 29.06
N ARG A 680 -23.47 -6.83 29.55
CA ARG A 680 -24.19 -6.45 30.78
C ARG A 680 -25.68 -6.79 30.78
N ALA A 681 -26.36 -6.57 29.66
CA ALA A 681 -27.78 -6.89 29.54
C ALA A 681 -28.02 -8.40 29.70
N VAL A 682 -27.23 -9.22 29.01
CA VAL A 682 -27.30 -10.69 29.08
C VAL A 682 -26.96 -11.17 30.50
N ARG A 683 -25.90 -10.63 31.10
CA ARG A 683 -25.49 -10.94 32.48
C ARG A 683 -26.60 -10.62 33.49
N ARG A 684 -27.21 -9.44 33.41
CA ARG A 684 -28.30 -9.03 34.32
C ARG A 684 -29.49 -9.97 34.21
N ASP A 685 -29.89 -10.29 32.99
CA ASP A 685 -31.00 -11.20 32.74
C ASP A 685 -30.68 -12.63 33.22
N ALA A 686 -29.43 -13.08 33.06
CA ALA A 686 -28.97 -14.38 33.55
C ALA A 686 -28.93 -14.44 35.08
N LEU A 687 -28.49 -13.39 35.77
CA LEU A 687 -28.51 -13.28 37.23
C LEU A 687 -29.93 -13.30 37.79
N ALA A 688 -30.84 -12.54 37.16
CA ALA A 688 -32.25 -12.55 37.52
C ALA A 688 -32.85 -13.95 37.35
N LEU A 689 -32.58 -14.62 36.23
CA LEU A 689 -33.02 -15.98 35.98
C LEU A 689 -32.42 -16.98 36.99
N ARG A 690 -31.13 -16.85 37.30
CA ARG A 690 -30.43 -17.72 38.25
C ARG A 690 -30.99 -17.60 39.66
N SER A 691 -31.33 -16.38 40.09
CA SER A 691 -32.00 -16.10 41.36
C SER A 691 -33.39 -16.74 41.41
N MET A 692 -34.21 -16.54 40.37
CA MET A 692 -35.55 -17.15 40.28
C MET A 692 -35.49 -18.69 40.29
N VAL A 693 -34.58 -19.30 39.53
CA VAL A 693 -34.39 -20.76 39.51
C VAL A 693 -33.90 -21.26 40.87
N GLY A 694 -33.02 -20.51 41.55
CA GLY A 694 -32.56 -20.82 42.90
C GLY A 694 -33.67 -20.81 43.93
N GLU A 695 -34.56 -19.81 43.89
CA GLU A 695 -35.74 -19.73 44.76
C GLU A 695 -36.69 -20.91 44.54
N LEU A 696 -36.96 -21.26 43.27
CA LEU A 696 -37.78 -22.43 42.92
C LEU A 696 -37.15 -23.76 43.37
N ALA A 697 -35.82 -23.84 43.39
CA ALA A 697 -35.07 -25.00 43.87
C ALA A 697 -34.82 -25.01 45.39
N GLY A 698 -35.24 -23.98 46.14
CA GLY A 698 -35.03 -23.86 47.59
C GLY A 698 -33.59 -23.53 48.01
N LEU A 699 -32.78 -22.99 47.10
CA LEU A 699 -31.40 -22.54 47.38
C LEU A 699 -31.39 -21.10 47.90
N PRO A 700 -30.43 -20.73 48.79
CA PRO A 700 -30.33 -19.37 49.31
C PRO A 700 -30.00 -18.37 48.18
N CYS A 701 -30.73 -17.25 48.17
CA CYS A 701 -30.53 -16.18 47.20
C CYS A 701 -29.21 -15.43 47.48
N GLU A 702 -28.25 -15.56 46.57
CA GLU A 702 -27.03 -14.77 46.60
C GLU A 702 -27.35 -13.32 46.21
N LYS A 703 -26.91 -12.35 47.02
CA LYS A 703 -27.09 -10.93 46.71
C LYS A 703 -26.29 -10.59 45.47
N THR A 704 -26.98 -10.04 44.49
CA THR A 704 -26.40 -9.61 43.21
C THR A 704 -25.59 -8.34 43.43
N GLU A 705 -24.27 -8.44 43.53
CA GLU A 705 -23.41 -7.25 43.44
C GLU A 705 -23.30 -6.84 41.96
N GLU A 706 -23.77 -5.64 41.64
CA GLU A 706 -23.53 -5.03 40.33
C GLU A 706 -22.04 -4.70 40.19
N ALA A 707 -21.40 -5.27 39.18
CA ALA A 707 -20.02 -4.94 38.85
C ALA A 707 -19.92 -3.44 38.49
N PRO A 708 -18.85 -2.74 38.90
CA PRO A 708 -18.68 -1.31 38.63
C PRO A 708 -18.78 -0.99 37.13
N ALA A 709 -19.37 0.15 36.81
CA ALA A 709 -19.42 0.69 35.45
C ALA A 709 -18.01 0.85 34.87
N PRO A 710 -17.68 0.25 33.70
CA PRO A 710 -16.43 0.53 33.03
C PRO A 710 -16.40 2.01 32.63
N LEU A 711 -15.22 2.62 32.66
CA LEU A 711 -14.98 4.01 32.27
C LEU A 711 -15.00 4.15 30.72
N LEU A 712 -16.01 3.59 30.04
CA LEU A 712 -16.12 3.58 28.57
C LEU A 712 -16.27 4.98 27.99
N ALA A 713 -16.95 5.88 28.70
CA ALA A 713 -17.05 7.27 28.30
C ALA A 713 -15.67 7.97 28.27
N GLU A 714 -14.78 7.67 29.23
CA GLU A 714 -13.42 8.22 29.25
C GLU A 714 -12.56 7.60 28.14
N LYS A 715 -12.64 6.28 27.96
CA LYS A 715 -12.00 5.55 26.85
C LYS A 715 -12.40 6.16 25.50
N SER A 716 -13.69 6.38 25.29
CA SER A 716 -14.25 6.97 24.06
C SER A 716 -13.75 8.40 23.81
N ARG A 717 -13.58 9.21 24.87
CA ARG A 717 -12.97 10.55 24.75
C ARG A 717 -11.52 10.48 24.31
N ARG A 718 -10.71 9.64 24.95
CA ARG A 718 -9.28 9.48 24.61
C ARG A 718 -9.10 9.00 23.17
N VAL A 719 -9.87 8.00 22.75
CA VAL A 719 -9.85 7.53 21.35
C VAL A 719 -10.32 8.63 20.40
N GLY A 720 -11.35 9.39 20.76
CA GLY A 720 -11.80 10.51 19.94
C GLY A 720 -10.78 11.65 19.79
N GLU A 721 -10.00 11.93 20.83
CA GLU A 721 -8.87 12.86 20.75
C GLU A 721 -7.80 12.34 19.78
N ILE A 722 -7.48 11.04 19.82
CA ILE A 722 -6.56 10.41 18.86
C ILE A 722 -7.09 10.54 17.43
N VAL A 723 -8.36 10.16 17.19
CA VAL A 723 -8.98 10.28 15.86
C VAL A 723 -8.92 11.71 15.34
N ARG A 724 -9.11 12.70 16.21
CA ARG A 724 -9.00 14.12 15.84
C ARG A 724 -7.56 14.52 15.50
N LEU A 725 -6.57 14.10 16.29
CA LEU A 725 -5.16 14.40 16.05
C LEU A 725 -4.68 13.78 14.73
N VAL A 726 -5.05 12.52 14.45
CA VAL A 726 -4.75 11.86 13.18
C VAL A 726 -5.41 12.60 12.02
N GLY A 727 -6.65 13.04 12.18
CA GLY A 727 -7.34 13.83 11.16
C GLY A 727 -6.63 15.14 10.81
N VAL A 728 -6.12 15.86 11.82
CA VAL A 728 -5.31 17.07 11.61
C VAL A 728 -4.00 16.73 10.89
N ARG A 729 -3.29 15.68 11.35
CA ARG A 729 -2.04 15.21 10.72
C ARG A 729 -2.22 14.90 9.23
N VAL A 730 -3.27 14.14 8.88
CA VAL A 730 -3.57 13.75 7.50
C VAL A 730 -3.97 14.96 6.66
N ALA A 731 -4.79 15.88 7.21
CA ALA A 731 -5.21 17.09 6.50
C ALA A 731 -4.04 18.06 6.24
N GLU A 732 -3.10 18.16 7.18
CA GLU A 732 -1.91 19.00 7.06
C GLU A 732 -0.77 18.32 6.27
N GLY A 733 -0.95 17.06 5.86
CA GLY A 733 0.01 16.31 5.06
C GLY A 733 1.27 15.93 5.83
N TRP A 734 1.19 15.82 7.15
CA TRP A 734 2.33 15.44 8.00
C TRP A 734 2.55 13.93 7.91
N LYS A 735 3.66 13.54 7.29
CA LYS A 735 4.09 12.14 7.24
C LYS A 735 4.68 11.69 8.56
#